data_AF-A0A150PQV2-F1
#
_entry.id   AF-A0A150PQV2-F1
#
_cell.length_a   1.000
_cell.length_b   1.000
_cell.length_c   1.000
_cell.angle_alpha   90.00
_cell.angle_beta   90.00
_cell.angle_gamma   90.00
#
_symmetry.space_group_name_H-M   'P 1'
#
loop_
_entity.id
_entity.type
_entity.pdbx_description
1 polymer ?
#
loop_
_entity_poly.entity_id
_entity_poly.type
_entity_poly.pdbx_seq_one_letter_code
_entity_poly.pdbx_strand_id
1 'polypeptide(L)'
;MRNLSFGFAHPLATKTSAAAVLALIALGAAACGSHDVGEGSSGDAALALDPADEPIGSAIAPLSAPRSAVGFWRFDDCDSSTTELSDASGNGSTATRSAGAACAQAKSGLGISFDDSNDTVTIADDPRFTFGQNLAVAAWVNPTSVSGSTVRTIAQERNNSGSSFSLVVQSNEARFAVTLANGRTVTARAPIQANVWTHVAGIYDGSLVRLFLDGAQAGQASATGAIRDINAPIQIGNNPQRQRFAGLIDEVWVSANPLTGDEIAQLTCIRHPGTVVATPESSGPPGTPVTYQIAVTNNDEAECSPRKYGLNLFGRPGILSTVSPGSIPDVGPGSTATFSVTVTGTEAVDPGVYQLTYDVINPDSPDSFFVASGNLTYEMIAPAGCFVRTNREIFVKHLSVVEDPIRTTFNGPAGDPRTGAWTFARLMEDMAPTPADAPAMVEQMFDTWLSDQAVNGFTVPARPAIQQVVFDEWPRSPDGSLDLRQAPLMLLGIVNRIDVRNLAEGHAGEGRFVFGVFSQGFAQQFTLILEYKLPASTEADVLAWANDWHALGNLPFPSEEYNAALQAITTRFAGRNAAPGRPNGSALGQLRTNEIALSDPWELREFVLSPQTGFLRPATVKLTPDIGFDGSATLAAYVNQNEAAILLEQHTVPDTFQGSPFLAGSSLNNLTAWMAPGILNNEARHKFSLNTCNGCHGAAETGTPFLHVNVRAPGNEGTLSGFMTGIEVPDPVTGAPRMLNDLARRNQDLR
;
A
#
# COMPACT_ATOMS: atom_id res chain seq x y z
N MET A 1 -22.03 -53.16 -37.02
CA MET A 1 -23.43 -52.76 -37.20
C MET A 1 -24.36 -53.77 -36.54
N ARG A 2 -24.87 -53.45 -35.35
CA ARG A 2 -26.19 -53.82 -34.83
C ARG A 2 -26.28 -53.41 -33.35
N ASN A 3 -27.50 -52.98 -32.99
CA ASN A 3 -28.09 -52.89 -31.66
C ASN A 3 -27.69 -51.69 -30.78
N LEU A 4 -28.57 -51.06 -30.00
CA LEU A 4 -30.04 -50.98 -29.92
C LEU A 4 -30.33 -49.94 -28.80
N SER A 5 -31.45 -49.24 -28.95
CA SER A 5 -32.32 -48.74 -27.87
C SER A 5 -32.12 -47.37 -27.19
N PHE A 6 -33.30 -46.79 -26.95
CA PHE A 6 -33.74 -45.48 -26.49
C PHE A 6 -33.57 -45.22 -24.98
N GLY A 7 -33.57 -43.93 -24.60
CA GLY A 7 -34.29 -43.46 -23.41
C GLY A 7 -33.69 -42.25 -22.68
N PHE A 8 -34.59 -41.51 -22.00
CA PHE A 8 -34.43 -40.38 -21.05
C PHE A 8 -34.53 -38.97 -21.67
N ALA A 9 -35.69 -38.29 -21.65
CA ALA A 9 -36.54 -37.80 -20.55
C ALA A 9 -35.97 -36.56 -19.83
N HIS A 10 -36.68 -35.42 -19.98
CA HIS A 10 -36.60 -34.28 -19.05
C HIS A 10 -37.02 -34.72 -17.64
N PRO A 11 -36.47 -34.06 -16.59
CA PRO A 11 -37.38 -33.25 -15.77
C PRO A 11 -36.78 -31.95 -15.19
N LEU A 12 -37.67 -30.95 -15.11
CA LEU A 12 -37.85 -29.94 -14.07
C LEU A 12 -36.64 -29.48 -13.23
N ALA A 13 -36.22 -28.24 -13.47
CA ALA A 13 -35.51 -27.42 -12.50
C ALA A 13 -36.44 -27.14 -11.29
N THR A 14 -36.09 -27.69 -10.14
CA THR A 14 -36.73 -27.38 -8.86
C THR A 14 -35.96 -26.28 -8.15
N LYS A 15 -36.73 -25.33 -7.63
CA LYS A 15 -36.31 -24.23 -6.75
C LYS A 15 -35.46 -24.77 -5.59
N THR A 16 -34.24 -24.28 -5.42
CA THR A 16 -33.52 -24.35 -4.15
C THR A 16 -34.00 -23.20 -3.27
N SER A 17 -34.72 -23.54 -2.20
CA SER A 17 -35.19 -22.62 -1.18
C SER A 17 -34.05 -22.24 -0.22
N ALA A 18 -34.09 -20.99 0.24
CA ALA A 18 -33.12 -20.32 1.12
C ALA A 18 -33.03 -20.86 2.56
N ALA A 19 -33.11 -22.18 2.77
CA ALA A 19 -33.13 -22.79 4.11
C ALA A 19 -31.93 -23.71 4.42
N ALA A 20 -30.97 -23.84 3.51
CA ALA A 20 -29.83 -24.77 3.68
C ALA A 20 -28.49 -24.11 4.07
N VAL A 21 -28.44 -22.79 4.23
CA VAL A 21 -27.22 -22.07 4.67
C VAL A 21 -27.12 -21.97 6.21
N LEU A 22 -28.18 -22.33 6.94
CA LEU A 22 -28.20 -22.23 8.41
C LEU A 22 -27.73 -23.49 9.18
N ALA A 23 -27.28 -24.54 8.49
CA ALA A 23 -26.92 -25.82 9.13
C ALA A 23 -25.42 -26.15 9.18
N LEU A 24 -24.54 -25.25 8.74
CA LEU A 24 -23.07 -25.46 8.80
C LEU A 24 -22.32 -24.57 9.80
N ILE A 25 -23.02 -23.77 10.62
CA ILE A 25 -22.39 -22.92 11.67
C ILE A 25 -22.22 -23.67 13.01
N ALA A 26 -22.74 -24.90 13.15
CA ALA A 26 -22.81 -25.58 14.44
C ALA A 26 -21.61 -26.49 14.80
N LEU A 27 -20.56 -26.60 13.97
CA LEU A 27 -19.40 -27.45 14.28
C LEU A 27 -18.10 -26.71 13.91
N GLY A 28 -17.57 -25.92 14.84
CA GLY A 28 -16.25 -25.30 14.68
C GLY A 28 -15.95 -24.04 15.49
N ALA A 29 -16.91 -23.47 16.23
CA ALA A 29 -16.61 -22.38 17.17
C ALA A 29 -16.09 -22.99 18.49
N ALA A 30 -14.78 -23.04 18.67
CA ALA A 30 -14.22 -23.18 20.01
C ALA A 30 -14.64 -21.93 20.80
N ALA A 31 -15.69 -22.06 21.62
CA ALA A 31 -16.14 -20.99 22.49
C ALA A 31 -14.96 -20.55 23.39
N CYS A 32 -14.76 -19.24 23.52
CA CYS A 32 -13.92 -18.70 24.58
C CYS A 32 -14.63 -19.01 25.92
N GLY A 33 -14.34 -20.17 26.50
CA GLY A 33 -14.95 -20.59 27.77
C GLY A 33 -15.30 -22.08 27.85
N SER A 34 -14.30 -22.95 27.97
CA SER A 34 -14.39 -24.11 28.88
C SER A 34 -13.03 -24.77 29.08
N HIS A 35 -12.69 -25.01 30.35
CA HIS A 35 -11.51 -25.74 30.81
C HIS A 35 -11.75 -27.27 30.79
N ASP A 36 -10.73 -27.97 30.29
CA ASP A 36 -10.17 -29.28 30.71
C ASP A 36 -10.77 -30.67 30.36
N VAL A 37 -9.79 -31.55 30.08
CA VAL A 37 -9.68 -33.03 30.03
C VAL A 37 -10.22 -33.84 28.82
N GLY A 38 -9.30 -34.51 28.09
CA GLY A 38 -9.54 -35.89 27.59
C GLY A 38 -8.97 -36.30 26.21
N GLU A 39 -7.86 -37.03 26.24
CA GLU A 39 -7.14 -37.86 25.24
C GLU A 39 -7.75 -38.34 23.90
N GLY A 40 -6.86 -38.46 22.89
CA GLY A 40 -6.85 -39.44 21.78
C GLY A 40 -7.65 -39.04 20.54
N SER A 41 -7.18 -39.07 19.28
CA SER A 41 -6.27 -40.00 18.60
C SER A 41 -5.78 -39.34 17.31
N SER A 42 -4.52 -39.59 16.97
CA SER A 42 -3.89 -39.34 15.67
C SER A 42 -4.62 -40.03 14.51
N GLY A 43 -4.76 -39.34 13.39
CA GLY A 43 -5.18 -39.88 12.11
C GLY A 43 -4.51 -39.11 10.98
N ASP A 44 -3.41 -39.66 10.47
CA ASP A 44 -2.69 -39.16 9.30
C ASP A 44 -3.60 -39.14 8.06
N ALA A 45 -3.60 -38.01 7.35
CA ALA A 45 -4.03 -37.93 5.97
C ALA A 45 -2.97 -37.17 5.17
N ALA A 46 -2.07 -37.94 4.56
CA ALA A 46 -1.13 -37.47 3.55
C ALA A 46 -1.92 -36.96 2.32
N LEU A 47 -1.75 -35.69 1.98
CA LEU A 47 -2.16 -35.15 0.69
C LEU A 47 -0.93 -34.99 -0.19
N ALA A 48 -0.95 -35.73 -1.29
CA ALA A 48 0.04 -35.70 -2.34
C ALA A 48 0.08 -34.32 -3.01
N LEU A 49 1.28 -33.74 -3.09
CA LEU A 49 1.60 -32.61 -3.94
C LEU A 49 1.96 -33.17 -5.33
N ASP A 50 1.22 -32.77 -6.36
CA ASP A 50 1.64 -32.98 -7.75
C ASP A 50 2.19 -31.64 -8.28
N PRO A 51 3.42 -31.61 -8.83
CA PRO A 51 4.09 -30.39 -9.26
C PRO A 51 3.83 -30.11 -10.74
N ALA A 52 3.50 -28.86 -11.08
CA ALA A 52 3.63 -28.35 -12.42
C ALA A 52 3.91 -26.84 -12.36
N ASP A 53 5.16 -26.53 -12.02
CA ASP A 53 5.79 -25.25 -12.32
C ASP A 53 6.05 -25.18 -13.83
N GLU A 54 5.46 -24.20 -14.51
CA GLU A 54 5.97 -23.69 -15.78
C GLU A 54 6.85 -22.46 -15.46
N PRO A 55 8.13 -22.44 -15.85
CA PRO A 55 9.02 -21.34 -15.53
C PRO A 55 8.67 -20.12 -16.39
N ILE A 56 8.16 -19.07 -15.74
CA ILE A 56 8.08 -17.75 -16.34
C ILE A 56 9.51 -17.21 -16.42
N GLY A 57 10.13 -17.35 -17.60
CA GLY A 57 11.46 -16.82 -17.87
C GLY A 57 11.51 -15.32 -17.60
N SER A 58 12.22 -14.93 -16.53
CA SER A 58 12.63 -13.54 -16.31
C SER A 58 13.57 -13.16 -17.44
N ALA A 59 13.07 -12.40 -18.41
CA ALA A 59 13.92 -11.65 -19.31
C ALA A 59 14.56 -10.50 -18.51
N ILE A 60 15.79 -10.73 -18.06
CA ILE A 60 16.64 -9.69 -17.47
C ILE A 60 16.92 -8.69 -18.60
N ALA A 61 16.45 -7.46 -18.46
CA ALA A 61 16.80 -6.39 -19.39
C ALA A 61 18.32 -6.14 -19.30
N PRO A 62 19.06 -6.11 -20.43
CA PRO A 62 20.51 -5.90 -20.38
C PRO A 62 20.85 -4.49 -19.87
N LEU A 63 21.88 -4.42 -19.04
CA LEU A 63 22.47 -3.18 -18.51
C LEU A 63 22.72 -2.17 -19.66
N SER A 64 22.15 -0.97 -19.57
CA SER A 64 22.45 0.10 -20.52
C SER A 64 23.88 0.63 -20.32
N ALA A 65 24.51 1.11 -21.40
CA ALA A 65 25.84 1.71 -21.38
C ALA A 65 25.83 3.13 -20.77
N PRO A 66 26.98 3.65 -20.29
CA PRO A 66 27.13 5.07 -19.99
C PRO A 66 26.71 5.92 -21.19
N ARG A 67 25.84 6.93 -20.92
CA ARG A 67 25.09 7.82 -21.84
C ARG A 67 25.87 8.61 -22.92
N SER A 68 26.93 8.07 -23.51
CA SER A 68 27.63 8.70 -24.63
C SER A 68 27.94 7.76 -25.79
N ALA A 69 27.75 6.45 -25.67
CA ALA A 69 28.04 5.48 -26.73
C ALA A 69 27.06 5.60 -27.91
N VAL A 70 27.57 5.50 -29.15
CA VAL A 70 26.76 5.24 -30.36
C VAL A 70 26.73 3.74 -30.71
N GLY A 71 27.60 2.95 -30.07
CA GLY A 71 27.58 1.49 -30.10
C GLY A 71 28.44 0.90 -28.98
N PHE A 72 27.98 -0.21 -28.39
CA PHE A 72 28.72 -0.95 -27.37
C PHE A 72 28.47 -2.45 -27.50
N TRP A 73 29.52 -3.22 -27.75
CA TRP A 73 29.44 -4.66 -27.98
C TRP A 73 30.31 -5.38 -26.95
N ARG A 74 29.64 -6.01 -25.99
CA ARG A 74 30.27 -6.81 -24.92
C ARG A 74 30.69 -8.21 -25.37
N PHE A 75 30.08 -8.71 -26.43
CA PHE A 75 30.29 -10.06 -26.96
C PHE A 75 29.93 -11.23 -26.01
N ASP A 76 29.42 -10.95 -24.81
CA ASP A 76 28.86 -11.93 -23.87
C ASP A 76 27.72 -12.79 -24.46
N ASP A 77 27.05 -12.30 -25.50
CA ASP A 77 26.00 -13.00 -26.24
C ASP A 77 26.52 -13.82 -27.44
N CYS A 78 27.85 -13.95 -27.58
CA CYS A 78 28.45 -14.79 -28.60
C CYS A 78 28.12 -16.26 -28.34
N ASP A 79 27.34 -16.86 -29.25
CA ASP A 79 27.03 -18.29 -29.22
C ASP A 79 27.17 -18.95 -30.60
N SER A 80 27.15 -20.29 -30.65
CA SER A 80 27.32 -21.04 -31.90
C SER A 80 26.06 -21.09 -32.80
N SER A 81 24.92 -20.61 -32.31
CA SER A 81 23.62 -20.63 -33.01
C SER A 81 23.37 -19.37 -33.84
N THR A 82 24.03 -18.25 -33.49
CA THR A 82 23.95 -16.99 -34.23
C THR A 82 25.32 -16.37 -34.52
N THR A 83 25.33 -15.52 -35.53
CA THR A 83 26.48 -14.65 -35.86
C THR A 83 26.23 -13.20 -35.48
N GLU A 84 25.03 -12.87 -35.01
CA GLU A 84 24.68 -11.54 -34.53
C GLU A 84 25.21 -11.32 -33.12
N LEU A 85 25.62 -10.08 -32.83
CA LEU A 85 26.14 -9.63 -31.55
C LEU A 85 25.43 -8.32 -31.21
N SER A 86 24.78 -8.28 -30.05
CA SER A 86 23.89 -7.22 -29.61
C SER A 86 24.63 -5.94 -29.23
N ASP A 87 23.95 -4.82 -29.46
CA ASP A 87 24.41 -3.50 -29.04
C ASP A 87 23.84 -3.14 -27.66
N ALA A 88 24.69 -3.21 -26.64
CA ALA A 88 24.38 -2.88 -25.26
C ALA A 88 24.24 -1.36 -24.99
N SER A 89 24.48 -0.49 -25.99
CA SER A 89 24.19 0.94 -25.86
C SER A 89 22.69 1.26 -25.96
N GLY A 90 21.87 0.31 -26.41
CA GLY A 90 20.43 0.51 -26.62
C GLY A 90 20.09 1.24 -27.92
N ASN A 91 21.09 1.52 -28.76
CA ASN A 91 20.91 2.21 -30.04
C ASN A 91 20.54 1.25 -31.18
N GLY A 92 20.72 -0.06 -31.01
CA GLY A 92 20.34 -1.05 -32.02
C GLY A 92 21.36 -1.18 -33.16
N SER A 93 22.62 -0.85 -32.90
CA SER A 93 23.73 -1.00 -33.85
C SER A 93 24.26 -2.44 -33.86
N THR A 94 23.43 -3.44 -34.14
CA THR A 94 23.81 -4.88 -34.10
C THR A 94 25.04 -5.17 -34.96
N ALA A 95 26.01 -5.88 -34.40
CA ALA A 95 27.21 -6.35 -35.12
C ALA A 95 27.02 -7.78 -35.64
N THR A 96 27.79 -8.15 -36.66
CA THR A 96 27.79 -9.51 -37.21
C THR A 96 29.21 -10.04 -37.28
N ARG A 97 29.47 -11.17 -36.63
CA ARG A 97 30.74 -11.91 -36.70
C ARG A 97 30.75 -12.85 -37.90
N SER A 98 31.92 -13.09 -38.49
CA SER A 98 32.07 -14.18 -39.46
C SER A 98 31.78 -15.54 -38.81
N ALA A 99 31.14 -16.45 -39.54
CA ALA A 99 30.76 -17.78 -39.01
C ALA A 99 31.93 -18.61 -38.44
N GLY A 100 33.17 -18.35 -38.87
CA GLY A 100 34.38 -19.02 -38.39
C GLY A 100 35.02 -18.40 -37.15
N ALA A 101 34.68 -17.15 -36.79
CA ALA A 101 35.26 -16.51 -35.62
C ALA A 101 34.75 -17.23 -34.36
N ALA A 102 35.61 -17.55 -33.41
CA ALA A 102 35.23 -18.31 -32.22
C ALA A 102 34.91 -17.39 -31.04
N CYS A 103 33.92 -17.78 -30.23
CA CYS A 103 33.70 -17.20 -28.91
C CYS A 103 34.70 -17.82 -27.92
N ALA A 104 35.31 -17.02 -27.07
CA ALA A 104 36.25 -17.51 -26.06
C ALA A 104 36.14 -16.69 -24.77
N GLN A 105 36.50 -17.29 -23.63
CA GLN A 105 36.55 -16.57 -22.36
C GLN A 105 37.50 -15.37 -22.50
N ALA A 106 36.99 -14.18 -22.21
CA ALA A 106 37.71 -12.94 -22.42
C ALA A 106 37.87 -12.16 -21.11
N LYS A 107 37.85 -10.82 -21.19
CA LYS A 107 38.13 -9.95 -20.04
C LYS A 107 36.89 -9.83 -19.15
N SER A 108 35.70 -9.68 -19.73
CA SER A 108 34.41 -9.94 -19.10
C SER A 108 33.74 -11.07 -19.88
N GLY A 109 33.22 -12.10 -19.20
CA GLY A 109 32.50 -13.20 -19.84
C GLY A 109 33.13 -13.73 -21.13
N LEU A 110 32.46 -13.52 -22.27
CA LEU A 110 32.90 -13.97 -23.59
C LEU A 110 33.36 -12.82 -24.49
N GLY A 111 34.40 -13.06 -25.26
CA GLY A 111 34.88 -12.19 -26.35
C GLY A 111 35.10 -12.96 -27.64
N ILE A 112 35.67 -12.28 -28.64
CA ILE A 112 35.91 -12.87 -29.97
C ILE A 112 37.39 -13.20 -30.16
N SER A 113 37.68 -14.45 -30.55
CA SER A 113 38.99 -14.90 -31.01
C SER A 113 39.17 -14.61 -32.50
N PHE A 114 40.31 -14.01 -32.84
CA PHE A 114 40.73 -13.73 -34.23
C PHE A 114 41.95 -14.58 -34.58
N ASP A 115 41.73 -15.85 -34.90
CA ASP A 115 42.79 -16.85 -35.15
C ASP A 115 42.80 -17.40 -36.58
N ASP A 116 41.70 -17.32 -37.33
CA ASP A 116 41.60 -17.60 -38.77
C ASP A 116 41.66 -16.35 -39.64
N SER A 117 42.21 -16.47 -40.85
CA SER A 117 42.41 -15.36 -41.78
C SER A 117 41.15 -14.56 -42.14
N ASN A 118 39.96 -15.16 -41.99
CA ASN A 118 38.68 -14.54 -42.34
C ASN A 118 37.88 -14.03 -41.13
N ASP A 119 38.39 -14.22 -39.91
CA ASP A 119 37.68 -13.80 -38.70
C ASP A 119 37.51 -12.29 -38.70
N THR A 120 36.28 -11.81 -38.60
CA THR A 120 35.95 -10.39 -38.56
C THR A 120 34.64 -10.17 -37.82
N VAL A 121 34.48 -9.03 -37.17
CA VAL A 121 33.18 -8.53 -36.73
C VAL A 121 32.89 -7.25 -37.52
N THR A 122 31.69 -7.14 -38.08
CA THR A 122 31.26 -6.04 -38.94
C THR A 122 30.02 -5.38 -38.37
N ILE A 123 30.04 -4.06 -38.28
CA ILE A 123 28.89 -3.23 -37.98
C ILE A 123 28.56 -2.50 -39.27
N ALA A 124 27.30 -2.60 -39.72
CA ALA A 124 26.85 -1.92 -40.93
C ALA A 124 27.07 -0.39 -40.82
N ASP A 125 27.25 0.26 -41.96
CA ASP A 125 27.30 1.71 -42.04
C ASP A 125 25.98 2.32 -41.53
N ASP A 126 26.10 3.40 -40.75
CA ASP A 126 24.96 4.08 -40.12
C ASP A 126 25.29 5.58 -39.96
N PRO A 127 24.34 6.51 -40.17
CA PRO A 127 24.57 7.95 -39.99
C PRO A 127 25.11 8.35 -38.60
N ARG A 128 24.90 7.52 -37.56
CA ARG A 128 25.46 7.74 -36.21
C ARG A 128 26.98 7.54 -36.15
N PHE A 129 27.57 6.91 -37.15
CA PHE A 129 29.02 6.79 -37.32
C PHE A 129 29.62 7.94 -38.15
N THR A 130 28.86 9.01 -38.39
CA THR A 130 29.43 10.28 -38.89
C THR A 130 30.02 11.09 -37.74
N PHE A 131 31.33 10.93 -37.50
CA PHE A 131 32.02 11.44 -36.31
C PHE A 131 32.31 12.96 -36.29
N GLY A 132 32.28 13.65 -37.44
CA GLY A 132 32.55 15.08 -37.50
C GLY A 132 33.91 15.45 -36.89
N GLN A 133 33.92 16.15 -35.74
CA GLN A 133 35.16 16.50 -35.02
C GLN A 133 35.36 15.69 -33.74
N ASN A 134 34.45 14.78 -33.37
CA ASN A 134 34.51 14.04 -32.11
C ASN A 134 34.43 12.54 -32.38
N LEU A 135 35.42 11.79 -31.90
CA LEU A 135 35.42 10.35 -31.95
C LEU A 135 36.06 9.82 -30.69
N ALA A 136 35.44 8.81 -30.09
CA ALA A 136 36.09 7.94 -29.15
C ALA A 136 35.84 6.48 -29.51
N VAL A 137 36.87 5.66 -29.41
CA VAL A 137 36.80 4.21 -29.61
C VAL A 137 37.64 3.53 -28.55
N ALA A 138 37.11 2.49 -27.93
CA ALA A 138 37.77 1.73 -26.88
C ALA A 138 37.51 0.22 -27.05
N ALA A 139 38.44 -0.60 -26.59
CA ALA A 139 38.28 -2.04 -26.48
C ALA A 139 39.25 -2.61 -25.45
N TRP A 140 38.85 -3.69 -24.79
CA TRP A 140 39.80 -4.58 -24.13
C TRP A 140 40.42 -5.51 -25.17
N VAL A 141 41.75 -5.63 -25.17
CA VAL A 141 42.47 -6.49 -26.12
C VAL A 141 43.54 -7.34 -25.43
N ASN A 142 43.74 -8.57 -25.93
CA ASN A 142 44.85 -9.44 -25.53
C ASN A 142 45.55 -9.98 -26.78
N PRO A 143 46.51 -9.23 -27.36
CA PRO A 143 47.19 -9.62 -28.59
C PRO A 143 48.21 -10.72 -28.31
N THR A 144 48.17 -11.83 -29.05
CA THR A 144 49.21 -12.89 -28.97
C THR A 144 50.50 -12.51 -29.71
N SER A 145 50.45 -11.49 -30.57
CA SER A 145 51.59 -11.01 -31.36
C SER A 145 51.49 -9.51 -31.64
N VAL A 146 52.49 -8.75 -31.20
CA VAL A 146 52.57 -7.28 -31.40
C VAL A 146 53.76 -6.86 -32.28
N SER A 147 54.71 -7.76 -32.52
CA SER A 147 55.95 -7.51 -33.27
C SER A 147 55.76 -7.60 -34.79
N GLY A 148 56.60 -6.89 -35.54
CA GLY A 148 56.61 -6.91 -37.01
C GLY A 148 55.93 -5.70 -37.66
N SER A 149 56.03 -5.59 -38.98
CA SER A 149 55.50 -4.45 -39.74
C SER A 149 54.03 -4.61 -40.16
N THR A 150 53.44 -5.79 -39.95
CA THR A 150 52.04 -6.06 -40.27
C THR A 150 51.11 -5.27 -39.36
N VAL A 151 50.13 -4.58 -39.94
CA VAL A 151 49.06 -3.91 -39.21
C VAL A 151 48.07 -4.97 -38.71
N ARG A 152 47.62 -4.85 -37.47
CA ARG A 152 46.61 -5.70 -36.84
C ARG A 152 45.44 -4.86 -36.35
N THR A 153 44.27 -5.02 -36.94
CA THR A 153 43.08 -4.21 -36.66
C THR A 153 42.49 -4.53 -35.29
N ILE A 154 42.27 -3.51 -34.44
CA ILE A 154 41.39 -3.64 -33.27
C ILE A 154 39.98 -3.21 -33.69
N ALA A 155 39.82 -1.95 -34.11
CA ALA A 155 38.59 -1.39 -34.65
C ALA A 155 38.91 -0.30 -35.67
N GLN A 156 38.16 -0.20 -36.76
CA GLN A 156 38.35 0.82 -37.79
C GLN A 156 37.07 1.06 -38.59
N GLU A 157 36.94 2.25 -39.17
CA GLU A 157 35.98 2.53 -40.22
C GLU A 157 36.74 2.68 -41.55
N ARG A 158 36.50 1.78 -42.51
CA ARG A 158 37.32 1.68 -43.72
C ARG A 158 36.58 1.15 -44.95
N ASN A 159 36.89 1.73 -46.11
CA ASN A 159 36.57 1.18 -47.43
C ASN A 159 37.79 1.20 -48.37
N ASN A 160 37.56 0.99 -49.67
CA ASN A 160 38.63 0.97 -50.68
C ASN A 160 39.34 2.33 -50.87
N SER A 161 38.72 3.43 -50.42
CA SER A 161 39.26 4.81 -50.51
C SER A 161 40.09 5.21 -49.27
N GLY A 162 40.25 4.31 -48.31
CA GLY A 162 41.00 4.50 -47.07
C GLY A 162 40.13 4.40 -45.83
N SER A 163 40.63 4.84 -44.67
CA SER A 163 39.92 4.84 -43.39
C SER A 163 39.54 6.24 -42.93
N SER A 164 38.48 6.35 -42.13
CA SER A 164 38.14 7.54 -41.35
C SER A 164 38.92 7.54 -40.04
N PHE A 165 38.92 6.41 -39.34
CA PHE A 165 39.77 6.16 -38.18
C PHE A 165 40.30 4.71 -38.18
N SER A 166 41.36 4.48 -37.40
CA SER A 166 41.85 3.13 -37.14
C SER A 166 42.50 3.05 -35.77
N LEU A 167 42.06 2.10 -34.96
CA LEU A 167 42.71 1.62 -33.75
C LEU A 167 43.36 0.27 -34.06
N VAL A 168 44.69 0.20 -34.00
CA VAL A 168 45.46 -0.95 -34.49
C VAL A 168 46.67 -1.25 -33.61
N VAL A 169 47.23 -2.45 -33.74
CA VAL A 169 48.56 -2.80 -33.25
C VAL A 169 49.53 -2.95 -34.42
N GLN A 170 50.71 -2.35 -34.33
CA GLN A 170 51.77 -2.49 -35.32
C GLN A 170 53.15 -2.17 -34.72
N SER A 171 54.14 -3.02 -34.97
CA SER A 171 55.54 -2.78 -34.61
C SER A 171 55.76 -2.50 -33.11
N ASN A 172 55.14 -3.32 -32.25
CA ASN A 172 55.13 -3.22 -30.79
C ASN A 172 54.40 -1.99 -30.23
N GLU A 173 53.60 -1.30 -31.04
CA GLU A 173 52.82 -0.13 -30.63
C GLU A 173 51.33 -0.35 -30.86
N ALA A 174 50.52 0.08 -29.91
CA ALA A 174 49.13 0.47 -30.16
C ALA A 174 49.14 1.82 -30.88
N ARG A 175 48.28 1.97 -31.89
CA ARG A 175 48.18 3.18 -32.71
C ARG A 175 46.73 3.56 -32.89
N PHE A 176 46.40 4.80 -32.55
CA PHE A 176 45.13 5.41 -32.90
C PHE A 176 45.36 6.49 -33.95
N ALA A 177 44.67 6.36 -35.08
CA ALA A 177 44.78 7.31 -36.18
C ALA A 177 43.42 7.80 -36.64
N VAL A 178 43.37 9.08 -37.03
CA VAL A 178 42.22 9.70 -37.71
C VAL A 178 42.68 10.29 -39.04
N THR A 179 41.86 10.15 -40.07
CA THR A 179 42.07 10.78 -41.38
C THR A 179 41.13 11.96 -41.49
N LEU A 180 41.70 13.15 -41.69
CA LEU A 180 40.94 14.39 -41.80
C LEU A 180 40.35 14.56 -43.21
N ALA A 181 39.32 15.39 -43.36
CA ALA A 181 38.65 15.67 -44.63
C ALA A 181 39.61 16.18 -45.74
N ASN A 182 40.75 16.75 -45.37
CA ASN A 182 41.81 17.17 -46.30
C ASN A 182 42.74 16.02 -46.75
N GLY A 183 42.47 14.78 -46.35
CA GLY A 183 43.23 13.57 -46.69
C GLY A 183 44.43 13.28 -45.80
N ARG A 184 44.73 14.13 -44.81
CA ARG A 184 45.86 13.92 -43.87
C ARG A 184 45.47 12.94 -42.76
N THR A 185 46.22 11.84 -42.64
CA THR A 185 46.13 10.91 -41.51
C THR A 185 47.09 11.32 -40.39
N VAL A 186 46.59 11.43 -39.16
CA VAL A 186 47.38 11.75 -37.96
C VAL A 186 47.28 10.60 -36.98
N THR A 187 48.38 10.23 -36.33
CA THR A 187 48.47 9.02 -35.50
C THR A 187 49.13 9.30 -34.15
N ALA A 188 48.47 8.92 -33.07
CA ALA A 188 49.05 8.76 -31.73
C ALA A 188 49.51 7.30 -31.53
N ARG A 189 50.61 7.11 -30.79
CA ARG A 189 51.31 5.81 -30.65
C ARG A 189 51.77 5.61 -29.23
N ALA A 190 51.71 4.38 -28.74
CA ALA A 190 52.23 3.97 -27.44
C ALA A 190 52.64 2.49 -27.47
N PRO A 191 53.67 2.07 -26.70
CA PRO A 191 54.08 0.68 -26.65
C PRO A 191 52.97 -0.22 -26.05
N ILE A 192 52.81 -1.43 -26.60
CA ILE A 192 51.87 -2.44 -26.10
C ILE A 192 52.55 -3.81 -26.02
N GLN A 193 52.17 -4.63 -25.05
CA GLN A 193 52.74 -5.95 -24.80
C GLN A 193 51.86 -7.06 -25.37
N ALA A 194 52.47 -8.17 -25.78
CA ALA A 194 51.74 -9.38 -26.17
C ALA A 194 51.35 -10.20 -24.93
N ASN A 195 50.23 -10.91 -25.01
CA ASN A 195 49.69 -11.81 -23.99
C ASN A 195 49.32 -11.11 -22.66
N VAL A 196 48.98 -9.82 -22.72
CA VAL A 196 48.53 -9.01 -21.59
C VAL A 196 47.22 -8.35 -21.99
N TRP A 197 46.21 -8.42 -21.14
CA TRP A 197 44.99 -7.63 -21.32
C TRP A 197 45.32 -6.16 -21.15
N THR A 198 44.97 -5.35 -22.14
CA THR A 198 45.14 -3.90 -22.09
C THR A 198 43.87 -3.24 -22.61
N HIS A 199 43.35 -2.27 -21.85
CA HIS A 199 42.27 -1.42 -22.34
C HIS A 199 42.88 -0.36 -23.25
N VAL A 200 42.58 -0.42 -24.56
CA VAL A 200 43.14 0.49 -25.54
C VAL A 200 42.04 1.42 -26.03
N ALA A 201 42.23 2.73 -25.87
CA ALA A 201 41.25 3.72 -26.29
C ALA A 201 41.86 4.91 -27.05
N GLY A 202 41.14 5.41 -28.04
CA GLY A 202 41.49 6.60 -28.81
C GLY A 202 40.43 7.68 -28.64
N ILE A 203 40.85 8.94 -28.43
CA ILE A 203 39.96 10.12 -28.45
C ILE A 203 40.46 11.11 -29.50
N TYR A 204 39.55 11.64 -30.31
CA TYR A 204 39.75 12.82 -31.13
C TYR A 204 38.70 13.88 -30.79
N ASP A 205 39.14 15.10 -30.52
CA ASP A 205 38.28 16.23 -30.11
C ASP A 205 38.28 17.39 -31.11
N GLY A 206 38.77 17.16 -32.33
CA GLY A 206 38.89 18.17 -33.37
C GLY A 206 40.21 18.95 -33.33
N SER A 207 41.04 18.73 -32.31
CA SER A 207 42.34 19.40 -32.12
C SER A 207 43.49 18.43 -31.76
N LEU A 208 43.19 17.35 -31.05
CA LEU A 208 44.17 16.38 -30.57
C LEU A 208 43.68 14.96 -30.81
N VAL A 209 44.56 14.12 -31.36
CA VAL A 209 44.43 12.65 -31.36
C VAL A 209 45.16 12.15 -30.12
N ARG A 210 44.44 11.53 -29.18
CA ARG A 210 44.97 11.00 -27.93
C ARG A 210 44.76 9.49 -27.88
N LEU A 211 45.76 8.78 -27.39
CA LEU A 211 45.75 7.32 -27.18
C LEU A 211 45.92 7.06 -25.69
N PHE A 212 45.08 6.19 -25.15
CA PHE A 212 45.03 5.77 -23.75
C PHE A 212 45.27 4.27 -23.67
N LEU A 213 46.06 3.85 -22.68
CA LEU A 213 46.26 2.46 -22.30
C LEU A 213 45.90 2.33 -20.82
N ASP A 214 45.01 1.40 -20.47
CA ASP A 214 44.53 1.15 -19.11
C ASP A 214 44.03 2.43 -18.41
N GLY A 215 43.32 3.26 -19.19
CA GLY A 215 42.72 4.52 -18.71
C GLY A 215 43.68 5.72 -18.65
N ALA A 216 44.99 5.50 -18.75
CA ALA A 216 46.00 6.56 -18.71
C ALA A 216 46.39 7.02 -20.13
N GLN A 217 46.54 8.33 -20.34
CA GLN A 217 46.98 8.85 -21.64
C GLN A 217 48.45 8.44 -21.91
N ALA A 218 48.65 7.65 -22.96
CA ALA A 218 49.94 7.06 -23.32
C ALA A 218 50.59 7.70 -24.56
N GLY A 219 49.81 8.41 -25.39
CA GLY A 219 50.33 9.10 -26.57
C GLY A 219 49.39 10.19 -27.08
N GLN A 220 49.94 11.18 -27.81
CA GLN A 220 49.13 12.24 -28.43
C GLN A 220 49.77 12.81 -29.70
N ALA A 221 48.95 13.40 -30.57
CA ALA A 221 49.37 14.16 -31.74
C ALA A 221 48.37 15.28 -32.07
N SER A 222 48.85 16.42 -32.55
CA SER A 222 47.98 17.54 -32.95
C SER A 222 47.37 17.33 -34.33
N ALA A 223 46.06 17.49 -34.43
CA ALA A 223 45.30 17.40 -35.67
C ALA A 223 44.09 18.31 -35.60
N THR A 224 43.95 19.24 -36.54
CA THR A 224 42.80 20.15 -36.59
C THR A 224 41.92 19.88 -37.80
N GLY A 225 40.62 19.78 -37.57
CA GLY A 225 39.60 19.68 -38.62
C GLY A 225 38.64 18.49 -38.42
N ALA A 226 37.68 18.35 -39.33
CA ALA A 226 36.76 17.22 -39.31
C ALA A 226 37.42 15.92 -39.80
N ILE A 227 37.03 14.80 -39.20
CA ILE A 227 37.27 13.45 -39.69
C ILE A 227 36.60 13.32 -41.06
N ARG A 228 37.30 12.69 -41.99
CA ARG A 228 36.77 12.36 -43.32
C ARG A 228 35.70 11.29 -43.16
N ASP A 229 34.50 11.58 -43.63
CA ASP A 229 33.43 10.59 -43.78
C ASP A 229 33.62 9.81 -45.09
N ILE A 230 33.50 8.49 -45.01
CA ILE A 230 33.65 7.58 -46.15
C ILE A 230 32.45 6.65 -46.34
N ASN A 231 31.38 6.77 -45.52
CA ASN A 231 30.20 5.90 -45.50
C ASN A 231 30.59 4.41 -45.56
N ALA A 232 31.28 3.94 -44.51
CA ALA A 232 31.80 2.58 -44.47
C ALA A 232 31.45 1.86 -43.17
N PRO A 233 31.32 0.52 -43.20
CA PRO A 233 31.11 -0.24 -41.99
C PRO A 233 32.29 -0.10 -41.01
N ILE A 234 31.99 -0.21 -39.73
CA ILE A 234 33.02 -0.41 -38.70
C ILE A 234 33.40 -1.89 -38.70
N GLN A 235 34.71 -2.15 -38.68
CA GLN A 235 35.28 -3.48 -38.70
C GLN A 235 36.17 -3.68 -37.49
N ILE A 236 35.91 -4.78 -36.79
CA ILE A 236 36.62 -5.17 -35.57
C ILE A 236 37.41 -6.44 -35.86
N GLY A 237 38.65 -6.44 -35.41
CA GLY A 237 39.57 -7.58 -35.46
C GLY A 237 40.10 -7.95 -36.84
N ASN A 238 39.54 -7.47 -37.95
CA ASN A 238 40.09 -7.68 -39.30
C ASN A 238 39.53 -6.66 -40.30
N ASN A 239 40.03 -6.68 -41.54
CA ASN A 239 39.60 -5.77 -42.59
C ASN A 239 39.76 -6.35 -44.01
N PRO A 240 39.27 -5.68 -45.07
CA PRO A 240 39.34 -6.18 -46.44
C PRO A 240 40.78 -6.36 -46.97
N GLN A 241 41.77 -5.74 -46.33
CA GLN A 241 43.20 -5.92 -46.61
C GLN A 241 43.82 -7.09 -45.84
N ARG A 242 43.01 -7.88 -45.10
CA ARG A 242 43.42 -9.02 -44.28
C ARG A 242 44.41 -8.64 -43.17
N GLN A 243 44.27 -7.45 -42.61
CA GLN A 243 45.07 -6.94 -41.48
C GLN A 243 44.49 -7.44 -40.16
N ARG A 244 44.48 -8.76 -39.99
CA ARG A 244 43.83 -9.42 -38.86
C ARG A 244 44.56 -9.16 -37.54
N PHE A 245 43.77 -8.93 -36.50
CA PHE A 245 44.18 -9.11 -35.11
C PHE A 245 44.68 -10.54 -34.88
N ALA A 246 45.48 -10.72 -33.84
CA ALA A 246 45.87 -12.05 -33.41
C ALA A 246 45.70 -12.07 -31.90
N GLY A 247 44.66 -12.74 -31.42
CA GLY A 247 44.28 -12.75 -30.01
C GLY A 247 42.79 -12.46 -29.80
N LEU A 248 42.47 -11.99 -28.60
CA LEU A 248 41.11 -11.75 -28.14
C LEU A 248 40.80 -10.25 -28.11
N ILE A 249 39.56 -9.89 -28.49
CA ILE A 249 38.99 -8.55 -28.33
C ILE A 249 37.66 -8.68 -27.58
N ASP A 250 37.42 -7.73 -26.68
CA ASP A 250 36.28 -7.70 -25.78
C ASP A 250 35.83 -6.26 -25.50
N GLU A 251 34.58 -6.07 -25.05
CA GLU A 251 34.03 -4.78 -24.58
C GLU A 251 34.28 -3.60 -25.55
N VAL A 252 33.92 -3.76 -26.83
CA VAL A 252 34.18 -2.73 -27.86
C VAL A 252 33.16 -1.62 -27.78
N TRP A 253 33.63 -0.38 -27.61
CA TRP A 253 32.80 0.79 -27.36
C TRP A 253 33.16 1.92 -28.32
N VAL A 254 32.15 2.58 -28.90
CA VAL A 254 32.33 3.69 -29.86
C VAL A 254 31.39 4.84 -29.51
N SER A 255 31.89 6.08 -29.61
CA SER A 255 31.13 7.31 -29.43
C SER A 255 31.49 8.38 -30.46
N ALA A 256 30.48 9.12 -30.91
CA ALA A 256 30.62 10.35 -31.70
C ALA A 256 30.49 11.62 -30.83
N ASN A 257 30.35 11.48 -29.51
CA ASN A 257 30.27 12.58 -28.57
C ASN A 257 31.67 12.93 -28.02
N PRO A 258 31.89 14.16 -27.52
CA PRO A 258 33.14 14.50 -26.85
C PRO A 258 33.26 13.74 -25.53
N LEU A 259 34.45 13.17 -25.25
CA LEU A 259 34.81 12.54 -23.97
C LEU A 259 36.06 13.15 -23.36
N THR A 260 36.09 13.11 -22.03
CA THR A 260 37.22 13.44 -21.16
C THR A 260 38.10 12.21 -20.91
N GLY A 261 39.32 12.44 -20.42
CA GLY A 261 40.20 11.35 -20.00
C GLY A 261 39.62 10.53 -18.85
N ASP A 262 38.89 11.19 -17.92
CA ASP A 262 38.27 10.53 -16.78
C ASP A 262 37.15 9.58 -17.22
N GLU A 263 36.35 9.96 -18.22
CA GLU A 263 35.32 9.07 -18.78
C GLU A 263 35.94 7.85 -19.47
N ILE A 264 37.10 7.99 -20.14
CA ILE A 264 37.84 6.84 -20.67
C ILE A 264 38.41 5.96 -19.56
N ALA A 265 38.90 6.55 -18.47
CA ALA A 265 39.35 5.79 -17.32
C ALA A 265 38.21 4.97 -16.70
N GLN A 266 36.97 5.51 -16.67
CA GLN A 266 35.80 4.75 -16.19
C GLN A 266 35.47 3.53 -17.07
N LEU A 267 35.78 3.55 -18.37
CA LEU A 267 35.58 2.38 -19.25
C LEU A 267 36.50 1.19 -18.93
N THR A 268 37.55 1.40 -18.13
CA THR A 268 38.40 0.30 -17.63
C THR A 268 37.71 -0.54 -16.56
N CYS A 269 36.71 0.02 -15.89
CA CYS A 269 36.01 -0.66 -14.80
C CYS A 269 34.92 -1.60 -15.34
N ILE A 270 35.07 -2.89 -15.08
CA ILE A 270 34.06 -3.91 -15.42
C ILE A 270 33.13 -4.10 -14.24
N ARG A 271 31.87 -3.74 -14.46
CA ARG A 271 30.81 -3.76 -13.45
C ARG A 271 30.07 -5.10 -13.50
N HIS A 272 29.90 -5.74 -12.35
CA HIS A 272 29.14 -6.99 -12.22
C HIS A 272 27.83 -6.78 -11.44
N PRO A 273 26.79 -7.60 -11.67
CA PRO A 273 25.62 -7.63 -10.80
C PRO A 273 26.02 -7.97 -9.37
N GLY A 274 25.48 -7.26 -8.38
CA GLY A 274 25.74 -7.56 -6.98
C GLY A 274 25.05 -8.86 -6.54
N THR A 275 25.63 -9.56 -5.57
CA THR A 275 24.98 -10.72 -4.94
C THR A 275 24.18 -10.26 -3.74
N VAL A 276 22.92 -10.70 -3.62
CA VAL A 276 22.06 -10.35 -2.50
C VAL A 276 21.67 -11.58 -1.69
N VAL A 277 21.73 -11.46 -0.38
CA VAL A 277 21.32 -12.49 0.58
C VAL A 277 20.44 -11.84 1.65
N ALA A 278 19.27 -12.44 1.92
CA ALA A 278 18.41 -12.04 3.01
C ALA A 278 18.50 -13.06 4.16
N THR A 279 18.62 -12.57 5.40
CA THR A 279 18.63 -13.42 6.61
C THR A 279 17.72 -12.84 7.69
N PRO A 280 17.01 -13.66 8.49
CA PRO A 280 16.84 -15.11 8.34
C PRO A 280 16.02 -15.46 7.08
N GLU A 281 16.10 -16.72 6.63
CA GLU A 281 15.32 -17.23 5.48
C GLU A 281 13.81 -17.36 5.80
N SER A 282 13.42 -17.41 7.09
CA SER A 282 12.03 -17.44 7.59
C SER A 282 11.86 -16.70 8.93
N SER A 283 10.61 -16.33 9.27
CA SER A 283 10.26 -15.39 10.34
C SER A 283 9.73 -16.02 11.65
N GLY A 284 9.36 -15.16 12.63
CA GLY A 284 8.75 -15.50 13.94
C GLY A 284 7.29 -15.00 14.12
N PRO A 285 6.66 -15.20 15.30
CA PRO A 285 5.21 -15.12 15.53
C PRO A 285 4.55 -13.70 15.42
N PRO A 286 3.21 -13.63 15.27
CA PRO A 286 2.39 -12.42 15.10
C PRO A 286 2.60 -11.35 16.17
N GLY A 287 2.47 -10.08 15.75
CA GLY A 287 2.54 -8.92 16.65
C GLY A 287 3.96 -8.61 17.15
N THR A 288 4.95 -9.41 16.80
CA THR A 288 6.37 -9.16 17.10
C THR A 288 7.06 -8.66 15.84
N PRO A 289 7.71 -7.48 15.86
CA PRO A 289 8.50 -7.01 14.72
C PRO A 289 9.59 -8.03 14.35
N VAL A 290 9.63 -8.44 13.09
CA VAL A 290 10.67 -9.34 12.54
C VAL A 290 11.70 -8.48 11.82
N THR A 291 12.97 -8.63 12.18
CA THR A 291 14.08 -7.90 11.54
C THR A 291 14.83 -8.81 10.58
N TYR A 292 14.82 -8.47 9.30
CA TYR A 292 15.63 -9.09 8.25
C TYR A 292 16.89 -8.25 7.99
N GLN A 293 18.00 -8.91 7.66
CA GLN A 293 19.22 -8.30 7.15
C GLN A 293 19.34 -8.64 5.67
N ILE A 294 19.36 -7.62 4.82
CA ILE A 294 19.59 -7.76 3.38
C ILE A 294 21.03 -7.33 3.11
N ALA A 295 21.89 -8.30 2.83
CA ALA A 295 23.30 -8.10 2.53
C ALA A 295 23.52 -8.06 1.00
N VAL A 296 24.19 -7.02 0.53
CA VAL A 296 24.51 -6.79 -0.89
C VAL A 296 26.02 -6.75 -1.05
N THR A 297 26.59 -7.70 -1.78
CA THR A 297 28.01 -7.73 -2.11
C THR A 297 28.27 -7.04 -3.44
N ASN A 298 29.20 -6.09 -3.44
CA ASN A 298 29.70 -5.46 -4.67
C ASN A 298 30.67 -6.42 -5.37
N ASN A 299 30.25 -6.96 -6.51
CA ASN A 299 31.04 -7.92 -7.28
C ASN A 299 31.90 -7.28 -8.37
N ASP A 300 31.98 -5.94 -8.42
CA ASP A 300 32.80 -5.23 -9.40
C ASP A 300 34.28 -5.62 -9.33
N GLU A 301 35.02 -5.42 -10.42
CA GLU A 301 36.48 -5.57 -10.41
C GLU A 301 37.16 -4.53 -9.49
N ALA A 302 38.37 -4.85 -9.00
CA ALA A 302 39.06 -4.06 -7.98
C ALA A 302 39.40 -2.62 -8.40
N GLU A 303 39.50 -2.38 -9.71
CA GLU A 303 39.79 -1.10 -10.35
C GLU A 303 38.56 -0.16 -10.36
N CYS A 304 37.37 -0.69 -10.06
CA CYS A 304 36.14 0.08 -10.05
C CYS A 304 36.02 1.00 -8.83
N SER A 305 35.45 2.20 -9.05
CA SER A 305 35.06 3.07 -7.95
C SER A 305 33.96 2.42 -7.09
N PRO A 306 33.92 2.68 -5.76
CA PRO A 306 32.86 2.19 -4.88
C PRO A 306 31.45 2.55 -5.36
N ARG A 307 30.46 1.73 -5.00
CA ARG A 307 29.04 1.97 -5.30
C ARG A 307 28.30 2.53 -4.10
N LYS A 308 27.22 3.25 -4.39
CA LYS A 308 26.15 3.48 -3.41
C LYS A 308 25.05 2.46 -3.65
N TYR A 309 24.54 1.86 -2.57
CA TYR A 309 23.36 1.00 -2.63
C TYR A 309 22.18 1.68 -1.92
N GLY A 310 20.99 1.55 -2.51
CA GLY A 310 19.70 1.84 -1.87
C GLY A 310 18.83 0.59 -1.86
N LEU A 311 17.88 0.53 -0.94
CA LEU A 311 16.92 -0.56 -0.86
C LEU A 311 15.49 -0.01 -0.94
N ASN A 312 14.74 -0.49 -1.94
CA ASN A 312 13.32 -0.25 -2.06
C ASN A 312 12.57 -1.51 -1.63
N LEU A 313 11.61 -1.36 -0.73
CA LEU A 313 10.74 -2.45 -0.29
C LEU A 313 9.30 -2.14 -0.71
N PHE A 314 8.64 -3.11 -1.33
CA PHE A 314 7.27 -2.96 -1.79
C PHE A 314 6.30 -3.38 -0.69
N GLY A 315 5.67 -2.39 -0.06
CA GLY A 315 4.72 -2.61 1.02
C GLY A 315 3.48 -3.39 0.59
N ARG A 316 2.82 -4.03 1.55
CA ARG A 316 1.51 -4.66 1.39
C ARG A 316 0.52 -4.08 2.40
N PRO A 317 -0.77 -3.89 2.05
CA PRO A 317 -1.77 -3.44 3.01
C PRO A 317 -1.79 -4.33 4.27
N GLY A 318 -1.73 -3.69 5.44
CA GLY A 318 -1.71 -4.38 6.74
C GLY A 318 -0.34 -4.90 7.18
N ILE A 319 0.68 -4.93 6.32
CA ILE A 319 2.06 -5.29 6.70
C ILE A 319 2.90 -4.01 6.68
N LEU A 320 3.23 -3.52 7.88
CA LEU A 320 4.10 -2.37 8.06
C LEU A 320 5.55 -2.81 7.90
N SER A 321 6.37 -1.96 7.27
CA SER A 321 7.79 -2.24 7.12
C SER A 321 8.62 -0.96 7.17
N THR A 322 9.83 -1.07 7.71
CA THR A 322 10.80 0.03 7.79
C THR A 322 12.18 -0.47 7.36
N VAL A 323 12.89 0.36 6.61
CA VAL A 323 14.25 0.09 6.12
C VAL A 323 15.22 1.05 6.81
N SER A 324 16.32 0.52 7.34
CA SER A 324 17.36 1.33 7.98
C SER A 324 18.76 0.72 7.77
N PRO A 325 19.75 1.50 7.29
CA PRO A 325 19.61 2.82 6.66
C PRO A 325 18.92 2.71 5.27
N GLY A 326 18.33 3.78 4.73
CA GLY A 326 17.72 3.74 3.39
C GLY A 326 18.73 3.65 2.22
N SER A 327 19.98 4.06 2.46
CA SER A 327 21.08 3.95 1.49
C SER A 327 22.43 3.84 2.20
N ILE A 328 23.38 3.14 1.58
CA ILE A 328 24.74 2.95 2.06
C ILE A 328 25.71 3.39 0.96
N PRO A 329 26.48 4.48 1.15
CA PRO A 329 27.47 4.94 0.17
C PRO A 329 28.79 4.17 0.27
N ASP A 330 29.66 4.40 -0.71
CA ASP A 330 31.08 4.03 -0.69
C ASP A 330 31.39 2.53 -0.47
N VAL A 331 30.55 1.64 -1.02
CA VAL A 331 30.72 0.19 -0.94
C VAL A 331 31.70 -0.26 -2.01
N GLY A 332 32.95 -0.47 -1.60
CA GLY A 332 34.05 -0.85 -2.48
C GLY A 332 33.87 -2.24 -3.12
N PRO A 333 34.53 -2.51 -4.26
CA PRO A 333 34.62 -3.85 -4.84
C PRO A 333 34.96 -4.94 -3.81
N GLY A 334 34.26 -6.07 -3.85
CA GLY A 334 34.38 -7.17 -2.90
C GLY A 334 33.79 -6.94 -1.50
N SER A 335 33.30 -5.73 -1.20
CA SER A 335 32.69 -5.40 0.10
C SER A 335 31.19 -5.66 0.12
N THR A 336 30.66 -5.89 1.32
CA THR A 336 29.22 -6.13 1.53
C THR A 336 28.60 -5.00 2.33
N ALA A 337 27.48 -4.46 1.84
CA ALA A 337 26.62 -3.53 2.55
C ALA A 337 25.41 -4.27 3.13
N THR A 338 24.91 -3.85 4.30
CA THR A 338 23.80 -4.55 4.97
C THR A 338 22.71 -3.58 5.39
N PHE A 339 21.49 -3.85 4.93
CA PHE A 339 20.27 -3.13 5.27
C PHE A 339 19.49 -3.91 6.33
N SER A 340 18.99 -3.23 7.37
CA SER A 340 18.01 -3.81 8.30
C SER A 340 16.59 -3.47 7.86
N VAL A 341 15.75 -4.48 7.69
CA VAL A 341 14.33 -4.35 7.36
C VAL A 341 13.49 -4.88 8.51
N THR A 342 12.74 -4.02 9.19
CA THR A 342 11.80 -4.43 10.24
C THR A 342 10.39 -4.52 9.69
N VAL A 343 9.75 -5.68 9.81
CA VAL A 343 8.41 -5.98 9.31
C VAL A 343 7.47 -6.29 10.47
N THR A 344 6.27 -5.70 10.48
CA THR A 344 5.24 -5.92 11.49
C THR A 344 3.86 -6.05 10.82
N GLY A 345 3.23 -7.21 10.96
CA GLY A 345 1.83 -7.41 10.56
C GLY A 345 0.85 -6.79 11.56
N THR A 346 -0.21 -6.15 11.07
CA THR A 346 -1.31 -5.65 11.90
C THR A 346 -2.41 -6.70 12.06
N GLU A 347 -3.37 -6.45 12.96
CA GLU A 347 -4.55 -7.31 13.15
C GLU A 347 -5.43 -7.46 11.89
N ALA A 348 -5.24 -6.58 10.90
CA ALA A 348 -5.98 -6.61 9.64
C ALA A 348 -5.52 -7.73 8.69
N VAL A 349 -4.29 -8.24 8.88
CA VAL A 349 -3.70 -9.28 8.05
C VAL A 349 -4.19 -10.65 8.52
N ASP A 350 -4.50 -11.52 7.57
CA ASP A 350 -4.85 -12.91 7.88
C ASP A 350 -3.61 -13.74 8.18
N PRO A 351 -3.75 -14.88 8.88
CA PRO A 351 -2.64 -15.80 9.06
C PRO A 351 -2.23 -16.39 7.72
N GLY A 352 -0.93 -16.50 7.48
CA GLY A 352 -0.39 -17.05 6.25
C GLY A 352 1.03 -16.60 5.97
N VAL A 353 1.57 -17.08 4.85
CA VAL A 353 2.92 -16.76 4.38
C VAL A 353 2.83 -15.67 3.30
N TYR A 354 3.54 -14.57 3.52
CA TYR A 354 3.56 -13.41 2.65
C TYR A 354 4.95 -13.21 2.05
N GLN A 355 5.00 -12.99 0.74
CA GLN A 355 6.22 -12.61 0.03
C GLN A 355 6.27 -11.09 -0.13
N LEU A 356 7.29 -10.48 0.47
CA LEU A 356 7.59 -9.05 0.37
C LEU A 356 8.77 -8.84 -0.57
N THR A 357 8.51 -8.31 -1.76
CA THR A 357 9.54 -8.07 -2.76
C THR A 357 10.35 -6.83 -2.40
N TYR A 358 11.66 -6.88 -2.66
CA TYR A 358 12.54 -5.73 -2.56
C TYR A 358 13.48 -5.64 -3.76
N ASP A 359 13.89 -4.40 -4.05
CA ASP A 359 14.91 -4.09 -5.05
C ASP A 359 16.11 -3.44 -4.37
N VAL A 360 17.30 -3.88 -4.76
CA VAL A 360 18.56 -3.21 -4.48
C VAL A 360 18.92 -2.38 -5.69
N ILE A 361 19.17 -1.11 -5.46
CA ILE A 361 19.45 -0.13 -6.51
C ILE A 361 20.79 0.56 -6.30
N ASN A 362 21.39 1.05 -7.37
CA ASN A 362 22.47 2.03 -7.34
C ASN A 362 21.91 3.39 -7.80
N PRO A 363 21.51 4.27 -6.87
CA PRO A 363 20.84 5.53 -7.23
C PRO A 363 21.76 6.50 -7.99
N ASP A 364 23.07 6.32 -7.90
CA ASP A 364 24.04 7.21 -8.54
C ASP A 364 24.40 6.74 -9.96
N SER A 365 23.90 5.57 -10.40
CA SER A 365 24.13 5.06 -11.75
C SER A 365 22.82 4.92 -12.52
N PRO A 366 22.51 5.83 -13.45
CA PRO A 366 21.29 5.71 -14.26
C PRO A 366 21.30 4.49 -15.20
N ASP A 367 22.49 3.99 -15.56
CA ASP A 367 22.68 2.91 -16.52
C ASP A 367 22.86 1.52 -15.85
N SER A 368 23.12 1.51 -14.54
CA SER A 368 23.11 0.30 -13.69
C SER A 368 22.27 0.51 -12.42
N PHE A 369 21.14 1.23 -12.59
CA PHE A 369 20.28 1.63 -11.48
C PHE A 369 19.75 0.43 -10.72
N PHE A 370 19.37 -0.63 -11.43
CA PHE A 370 18.96 -1.88 -10.83
C PHE A 370 20.18 -2.79 -10.62
N VAL A 371 20.35 -3.28 -9.39
CA VAL A 371 21.46 -4.17 -9.03
C VAL A 371 20.97 -5.61 -8.93
N ALA A 372 19.90 -5.82 -8.16
CA ALA A 372 19.31 -7.13 -7.89
C ALA A 372 17.94 -6.97 -7.22
N SER A 373 17.15 -8.04 -7.19
CA SER A 373 15.90 -8.11 -6.44
C SER A 373 15.83 -9.40 -5.63
N GLY A 374 14.92 -9.43 -4.66
CA GLY A 374 14.65 -10.62 -3.87
C GLY A 374 13.31 -10.55 -3.15
N ASN A 375 13.01 -11.59 -2.36
CA ASN A 375 11.79 -11.63 -1.56
C ASN A 375 12.13 -11.94 -0.09
N LEU A 376 11.39 -11.31 0.82
CA LEU A 376 11.35 -11.69 2.23
C LEU A 376 10.09 -12.54 2.46
N THR A 377 10.27 -13.71 3.05
CA THR A 377 9.18 -14.56 3.51
C THR A 377 8.76 -14.10 4.91
N TYR A 378 7.56 -13.53 5.03
CA TYR A 378 6.95 -13.10 6.29
C TYR A 378 5.73 -13.98 6.61
N GLU A 379 5.84 -14.80 7.64
CA GLU A 379 4.76 -15.65 8.16
C GLU A 379 4.00 -14.92 9.28
N MET A 380 2.72 -14.70 9.05
CA MET A 380 1.75 -14.24 10.04
C MET A 380 1.07 -15.50 10.61
N ILE A 381 1.45 -15.92 11.82
CA ILE A 381 0.83 -17.11 12.44
C ILE A 381 -0.61 -16.79 12.88
N ALA A 382 -1.45 -17.81 13.02
CA ALA A 382 -2.75 -17.63 13.64
C ALA A 382 -2.56 -17.24 15.12
N PRO A 383 -3.22 -16.19 15.60
CA PRO A 383 -3.16 -15.82 17.01
C PRO A 383 -3.74 -16.94 17.89
N ALA A 384 -3.07 -17.25 19.00
CA ALA A 384 -3.52 -18.26 19.95
C ALA A 384 -4.63 -17.72 20.87
N GLY A 385 -5.57 -18.59 21.27
CA GLY A 385 -6.69 -18.22 22.15
C GLY A 385 -7.79 -17.44 21.45
N CYS A 386 -8.66 -16.76 22.22
CA CYS A 386 -9.69 -15.89 21.67
C CYS A 386 -9.06 -14.60 21.16
N PHE A 387 -8.98 -14.50 19.83
CA PHE A 387 -8.42 -13.34 19.15
C PHE A 387 -9.52 -12.60 18.40
N VAL A 388 -9.84 -11.41 18.89
CA VAL A 388 -10.83 -10.52 18.28
C VAL A 388 -10.13 -9.58 17.30
N ARG A 389 -10.59 -9.57 16.05
CA ARG A 389 -10.18 -8.63 15.00
C ARG A 389 -11.06 -7.40 15.04
N THR A 390 -10.51 -6.29 15.51
CA THR A 390 -11.28 -5.06 15.74
C THR A 390 -12.00 -4.58 14.47
N ASN A 391 -11.34 -4.66 13.31
CA ASN A 391 -11.88 -4.21 12.02
C ASN A 391 -12.94 -5.14 11.41
N ARG A 392 -13.16 -6.33 11.98
CA ARG A 392 -14.14 -7.33 11.52
C ARG A 392 -15.24 -7.59 12.54
N GLU A 393 -15.00 -7.33 13.82
CA GLU A 393 -15.89 -7.77 14.90
C GLU A 393 -16.41 -6.60 15.76
N ILE A 394 -15.69 -5.48 15.78
CA ILE A 394 -16.00 -4.33 16.67
C ILE A 394 -16.39 -3.10 15.87
N PHE A 395 -15.55 -2.66 14.93
CA PHE A 395 -15.79 -1.48 14.10
C PHE A 395 -15.51 -1.80 12.64
N VAL A 396 -16.56 -2.23 11.93
CA VAL A 396 -16.48 -2.67 10.54
C VAL A 396 -16.65 -1.47 9.61
N LYS A 397 -15.57 -1.05 8.94
CA LYS A 397 -15.55 0.13 8.06
C LYS A 397 -14.97 -0.13 6.66
N HIS A 398 -14.66 -1.39 6.36
CA HIS A 398 -14.04 -1.78 5.11
C HIS A 398 -14.96 -1.53 3.91
N LEU A 399 -14.39 -1.13 2.78
CA LEU A 399 -15.15 -0.73 1.57
C LEU A 399 -16.06 -1.84 1.04
N SER A 400 -15.67 -3.12 1.19
CA SER A 400 -16.55 -4.24 0.81
C SER A 400 -17.87 -4.26 1.59
N VAL A 401 -17.94 -3.58 2.73
CA VAL A 401 -19.14 -3.48 3.59
C VAL A 401 -19.80 -2.11 3.40
N VAL A 402 -19.03 -1.02 3.57
CA VAL A 402 -19.58 0.34 3.58
C VAL A 402 -19.88 0.91 2.19
N GLU A 403 -19.45 0.21 1.15
CA GLU A 403 -19.79 0.43 -0.26
C GLU A 403 -20.28 -0.87 -0.92
N ASP A 404 -20.87 -1.80 -0.15
CA ASP A 404 -21.43 -3.02 -0.71
C ASP A 404 -22.44 -2.67 -1.83
N PRO A 405 -22.22 -3.12 -3.07
CA PRO A 405 -22.99 -2.66 -4.22
C PRO A 405 -24.47 -3.06 -4.16
N ILE A 406 -24.84 -4.00 -3.27
CA ILE A 406 -26.20 -4.49 -3.08
C ILE A 406 -26.79 -3.94 -1.78
N ARG A 407 -26.07 -4.04 -0.66
CA ARG A 407 -26.60 -3.72 0.68
C ARG A 407 -26.61 -2.24 0.99
N THR A 408 -25.69 -1.45 0.43
CA THR A 408 -25.66 0.01 0.64
C THR A 408 -26.31 0.79 -0.50
N THR A 409 -26.99 0.12 -1.44
CA THR A 409 -27.70 0.76 -2.57
C THR A 409 -29.04 0.08 -2.84
N PHE A 410 -29.85 0.66 -3.72
CA PHE A 410 -31.07 0.02 -4.26
C PHE A 410 -30.85 -0.58 -5.66
N ASN A 411 -29.60 -0.72 -6.10
CA ASN A 411 -29.23 -1.20 -7.44
C ASN A 411 -29.11 -2.73 -7.54
N GLY A 412 -29.32 -3.44 -6.43
CA GLY A 412 -29.29 -4.90 -6.39
C GLY A 412 -30.43 -5.55 -7.21
N PRO A 413 -30.37 -6.88 -7.40
CA PRO A 413 -31.41 -7.60 -8.14
C PRO A 413 -32.80 -7.40 -7.52
N ALA A 414 -33.82 -7.31 -8.37
CA ALA A 414 -35.20 -7.12 -7.92
C ALA A 414 -35.67 -8.31 -7.05
N GLY A 415 -36.20 -8.00 -5.86
CA GLY A 415 -36.66 -9.01 -4.90
C GLY A 415 -35.56 -9.68 -4.08
N ASP A 416 -34.29 -9.28 -4.26
CA ASP A 416 -33.19 -9.74 -3.41
C ASP A 416 -33.29 -9.10 -2.01
N PRO A 417 -33.39 -9.90 -0.92
CA PRO A 417 -33.50 -9.38 0.44
C PRO A 417 -32.24 -8.64 0.93
N ARG A 418 -31.12 -8.75 0.22
CA ARG A 418 -29.90 -7.98 0.49
C ARG A 418 -30.03 -6.53 0.03
N THR A 419 -30.84 -6.26 -0.98
CA THR A 419 -30.91 -4.94 -1.63
C THR A 419 -31.33 -3.86 -0.64
N GLY A 420 -30.40 -2.94 -0.40
CA GLY A 420 -30.57 -1.79 0.48
C GLY A 420 -30.53 -2.11 1.98
N ALA A 421 -30.15 -3.33 2.39
CA ALA A 421 -30.18 -3.77 3.79
C ALA A 421 -29.46 -2.84 4.80
N TRP A 422 -28.45 -2.10 4.36
CA TRP A 422 -27.66 -1.17 5.17
C TRP A 422 -27.80 0.29 4.70
N THR A 423 -28.80 0.60 3.88
CA THR A 423 -29.12 1.98 3.50
C THR A 423 -29.83 2.70 4.65
N PHE A 424 -29.61 4.01 4.78
CA PHE A 424 -30.38 4.85 5.70
C PHE A 424 -31.89 4.68 5.48
N ALA A 425 -32.33 4.67 4.21
CA ALA A 425 -33.73 4.44 3.83
C ALA A 425 -34.32 3.17 4.45
N ARG A 426 -33.68 2.02 4.27
CA ARG A 426 -34.18 0.74 4.81
C ARG A 426 -34.27 0.77 6.33
N LEU A 427 -33.27 1.32 7.00
CA LEU A 427 -33.25 1.42 8.46
C LEU A 427 -34.39 2.33 8.97
N MET A 428 -34.62 3.47 8.32
CA MET A 428 -35.74 4.37 8.64
C MET A 428 -37.10 3.72 8.35
N GLU A 429 -37.22 3.01 7.22
CA GLU A 429 -38.40 2.22 6.87
C GLU A 429 -38.69 1.15 7.91
N ASP A 430 -37.68 0.48 8.48
CA ASP A 430 -37.88 -0.58 9.46
C ASP A 430 -38.21 -0.06 10.87
N MET A 431 -37.76 1.15 11.23
CA MET A 431 -38.06 1.76 12.53
C MET A 431 -39.35 2.61 12.56
N ALA A 432 -39.85 3.08 11.41
CA ALA A 432 -41.06 3.89 11.31
C ALA A 432 -42.33 3.08 11.63
N PRO A 433 -43.45 3.71 12.05
CA PRO A 433 -44.71 3.01 12.30
C PRO A 433 -45.11 2.08 11.15
N THR A 434 -45.12 2.62 9.93
CA THR A 434 -45.14 1.85 8.68
C THR A 434 -44.01 2.32 7.75
N PRO A 435 -43.59 1.52 6.77
CA PRO A 435 -42.55 1.96 5.81
C PRO A 435 -42.94 3.23 5.05
N ALA A 436 -44.25 3.44 4.81
CA ALA A 436 -44.75 4.63 4.13
C ALA A 436 -44.64 5.91 4.97
N ASP A 437 -44.54 5.79 6.30
CA ASP A 437 -44.39 6.94 7.20
C ASP A 437 -42.93 7.41 7.33
N ALA A 438 -41.96 6.63 6.84
CA ALA A 438 -40.54 6.91 7.03
C ALA A 438 -40.10 8.27 6.44
N PRO A 439 -40.51 8.69 5.23
CA PRO A 439 -40.16 10.02 4.72
C PRO A 439 -40.62 11.15 5.63
N ALA A 440 -41.87 11.09 6.12
CA ALA A 440 -42.43 12.11 7.00
C ALA A 440 -41.73 12.14 8.37
N MET A 441 -41.36 10.97 8.91
CA MET A 441 -40.60 10.88 10.15
C MET A 441 -39.19 11.46 10.02
N VAL A 442 -38.50 11.22 8.89
CA VAL A 442 -37.18 11.79 8.59
C VAL A 442 -37.28 13.31 8.43
N GLU A 443 -38.25 13.78 7.64
CA GLU A 443 -38.46 15.21 7.39
C GLU A 443 -38.75 15.94 8.71
N GLN A 444 -39.67 15.43 9.54
CA GLN A 444 -39.95 16.00 10.86
C GLN A 444 -38.70 16.05 11.77
N MET A 445 -37.83 15.04 11.71
CA MET A 445 -36.59 15.05 12.50
C MET A 445 -35.68 16.18 12.04
N PHE A 446 -35.42 16.32 10.74
CA PHE A 446 -34.53 17.34 10.20
C PHE A 446 -35.10 18.77 10.30
N ASP A 447 -36.42 18.93 10.30
CA ASP A 447 -37.10 20.21 10.54
C ASP A 447 -36.78 20.82 11.92
N THR A 448 -36.36 19.99 12.89
CA THR A 448 -35.97 20.46 14.24
C THR A 448 -34.75 21.37 14.24
N TRP A 449 -33.99 21.44 13.15
CA TRP A 449 -32.90 22.41 12.98
C TRP A 449 -33.36 23.76 12.41
N LEU A 450 -34.56 23.86 11.85
CA LEU A 450 -35.07 25.11 11.29
C LEU A 450 -35.63 26.07 12.34
N SER A 451 -35.81 25.61 13.58
CA SER A 451 -36.35 26.40 14.69
C SER A 451 -35.74 25.97 16.03
N ASP A 452 -35.78 26.88 17.01
CA ASP A 452 -35.34 26.57 18.38
C ASP A 452 -36.20 25.47 18.98
N GLN A 453 -35.56 24.48 19.60
CA GLN A 453 -36.25 23.41 20.33
C GLN A 453 -36.12 23.64 21.84
N ALA A 454 -37.10 23.17 22.60
CA ALA A 454 -37.03 23.16 24.06
C ALA A 454 -36.92 21.71 24.56
N VAL A 455 -35.79 21.37 25.18
CA VAL A 455 -35.51 20.00 25.67
C VAL A 455 -35.02 20.10 27.10
N ASN A 456 -35.73 19.46 28.03
CA ASN A 456 -35.45 19.50 29.47
C ASN A 456 -35.25 20.93 30.02
N GLY A 457 -36.07 21.89 29.56
CA GLY A 457 -35.97 23.28 29.99
C GLY A 457 -34.81 24.09 29.37
N PHE A 458 -33.95 23.46 28.56
CA PHE A 458 -32.90 24.12 27.80
C PHE A 458 -33.35 24.43 26.37
N THR A 459 -32.89 25.55 25.83
CA THR A 459 -33.06 25.90 24.42
C THR A 459 -31.97 25.24 23.59
N VAL A 460 -32.34 24.41 22.62
CA VAL A 460 -31.45 23.88 21.58
C VAL A 460 -31.63 24.78 20.35
N PRO A 461 -30.66 25.64 19.99
CA PRO A 461 -30.86 26.66 18.97
C PRO A 461 -31.12 26.10 17.57
N ALA A 462 -31.84 26.84 16.73
CA ALA A 462 -31.93 26.54 15.30
C ALA A 462 -30.54 26.60 14.62
N ARG A 463 -30.31 25.73 13.63
CA ARG A 463 -29.18 25.82 12.68
C ARG A 463 -29.71 25.72 11.25
N PRO A 464 -30.17 26.85 10.68
CA PRO A 464 -30.91 26.88 9.42
C PRO A 464 -30.10 26.45 8.19
N ALA A 465 -28.77 26.35 8.30
CA ALA A 465 -27.91 25.78 7.27
C ALA A 465 -28.27 24.33 6.91
N ILE A 466 -29.06 23.63 7.74
CA ILE A 466 -29.65 22.33 7.40
C ILE A 466 -30.40 22.36 6.07
N GLN A 467 -31.02 23.50 5.73
CA GLN A 467 -31.72 23.69 4.47
C GLN A 467 -30.77 23.45 3.29
N GLN A 468 -29.63 24.15 3.29
CA GLN A 468 -28.66 24.09 2.21
C GLN A 468 -27.82 22.79 2.22
N VAL A 469 -27.49 22.28 3.40
CA VAL A 469 -26.57 21.14 3.54
C VAL A 469 -27.29 19.80 3.31
N VAL A 470 -28.57 19.71 3.66
CA VAL A 470 -29.35 18.46 3.60
C VAL A 470 -30.57 18.58 2.69
N PHE A 471 -31.49 19.52 2.93
CA PHE A 471 -32.76 19.54 2.21
C PHE A 471 -32.66 19.89 0.73
N ASP A 472 -31.86 20.90 0.38
CA ASP A 472 -31.69 21.34 -1.02
C ASP A 472 -30.99 20.28 -1.89
N GLU A 473 -30.25 19.37 -1.25
CA GLU A 473 -29.46 18.31 -1.87
C GLU A 473 -30.20 16.96 -1.85
N TRP A 474 -31.35 16.86 -1.16
CA TRP A 474 -32.13 15.64 -1.04
C TRP A 474 -33.30 15.63 -2.04
N PRO A 475 -33.27 14.77 -3.06
CA PRO A 475 -34.36 14.68 -4.03
C PRO A 475 -35.71 14.37 -3.38
N ARG A 476 -36.78 14.94 -3.94
CA ARG A 476 -38.16 14.65 -3.54
C ARG A 476 -38.85 13.71 -4.54
N SER A 477 -39.69 12.84 -4.01
CA SER A 477 -40.60 11.99 -4.78
C SER A 477 -41.70 12.82 -5.47
N PRO A 478 -42.42 12.27 -6.47
CA PRO A 478 -43.49 12.99 -7.16
C PRO A 478 -44.65 13.46 -6.25
N ASP A 479 -44.83 12.84 -5.08
CA ASP A 479 -45.82 13.23 -4.07
C ASP A 479 -45.32 14.35 -3.13
N GLY A 480 -44.09 14.84 -3.34
CA GLY A 480 -43.47 15.90 -2.56
C GLY A 480 -42.72 15.43 -1.31
N SER A 481 -42.78 14.15 -0.96
CA SER A 481 -42.02 13.59 0.17
C SER A 481 -40.53 13.45 -0.15
N LEU A 482 -39.66 13.36 0.86
CA LEU A 482 -38.24 13.04 0.65
C LEU A 482 -38.10 11.64 0.01
N ASP A 483 -37.31 11.54 -1.07
CA ASP A 483 -36.93 10.23 -1.61
C ASP A 483 -35.77 9.67 -0.79
N LEU A 484 -36.10 8.86 0.22
CA LEU A 484 -35.10 8.28 1.11
C LEU A 484 -34.07 7.42 0.37
N ARG A 485 -34.40 6.85 -0.80
CA ARG A 485 -33.46 6.03 -1.58
C ARG A 485 -32.30 6.85 -2.15
N GLN A 486 -32.46 8.17 -2.21
CA GLN A 486 -31.47 9.14 -2.65
C GLN A 486 -31.01 10.04 -1.50
N ALA A 487 -31.06 9.54 -0.25
CA ALA A 487 -30.55 10.28 0.89
C ALA A 487 -29.07 10.69 0.68
N PRO A 488 -28.68 11.93 1.02
CA PRO A 488 -27.29 12.41 0.91
C PRO A 488 -26.43 11.85 2.07
N LEU A 489 -26.51 10.54 2.31
CA LEU A 489 -25.92 9.85 3.46
C LEU A 489 -25.15 8.62 3.00
N MET A 490 -23.91 8.49 3.46
CA MET A 490 -23.04 7.35 3.19
C MET A 490 -22.75 6.59 4.47
N LEU A 491 -22.77 5.25 4.41
CA LEU A 491 -22.37 4.42 5.52
C LEU A 491 -20.87 4.60 5.77
N LEU A 492 -20.48 4.88 7.02
CA LEU A 492 -19.11 5.01 7.49
C LEU A 492 -18.65 3.76 8.24
N GLY A 493 -19.58 3.05 8.88
CA GLY A 493 -19.28 1.77 9.53
C GLY A 493 -20.45 1.17 10.29
N ILE A 494 -20.28 -0.11 10.63
CA ILE A 494 -21.17 -0.89 11.48
C ILE A 494 -20.40 -1.24 12.74
N VAL A 495 -20.97 -0.95 13.91
CA VAL A 495 -20.25 -1.03 15.19
C VAL A 495 -20.95 -1.99 16.15
N ASN A 496 -20.16 -2.87 16.75
CA ASN A 496 -20.54 -3.70 17.88
C ASN A 496 -20.05 -3.07 19.18
N ARG A 497 -20.96 -2.93 20.13
CA ARG A 497 -20.74 -2.38 21.47
C ARG A 497 -21.29 -3.35 22.51
N ILE A 498 -20.76 -4.56 22.53
CA ILE A 498 -21.12 -5.56 23.55
C ILE A 498 -20.63 -5.15 24.96
N ASP A 499 -19.65 -4.25 25.01
CA ASP A 499 -19.10 -3.66 26.23
C ASP A 499 -20.15 -2.90 27.05
N VAL A 500 -21.21 -2.38 26.41
CA VAL A 500 -22.31 -1.67 27.11
C VAL A 500 -23.52 -2.55 27.37
N ARG A 501 -23.33 -3.87 27.50
CA ARG A 501 -24.39 -4.81 27.85
C ARG A 501 -25.04 -4.46 29.19
N ASN A 502 -26.37 -4.58 29.25
CA ASN A 502 -27.12 -4.41 30.48
C ASN A 502 -28.32 -5.36 30.44
N LEU A 503 -28.13 -6.56 30.99
CA LEU A 503 -29.15 -7.59 30.99
C LEU A 503 -30.36 -7.19 31.84
N ALA A 504 -30.16 -6.39 32.89
CA ALA A 504 -31.26 -5.86 33.70
C ALA A 504 -32.18 -4.92 32.88
N GLU A 505 -31.64 -4.26 31.85
CA GLU A 505 -32.40 -3.46 30.87
C GLU A 505 -32.79 -4.25 29.61
N GLY A 506 -32.54 -5.56 29.58
CA GLY A 506 -32.97 -6.46 28.51
C GLY A 506 -32.14 -6.38 27.23
N HIS A 507 -30.85 -6.05 27.32
CA HIS A 507 -29.98 -6.03 26.14
C HIS A 507 -28.54 -6.53 26.35
N ALA A 508 -28.01 -7.19 25.32
CA ALA A 508 -26.65 -7.70 25.24
C ALA A 508 -25.60 -6.64 24.86
N GLY A 509 -26.01 -5.39 24.69
CA GLY A 509 -25.14 -4.29 24.27
C GLY A 509 -25.81 -3.46 23.19
N GLU A 510 -25.01 -2.87 22.31
CA GLU A 510 -25.50 -2.06 21.19
C GLU A 510 -24.90 -2.46 19.84
N GLY A 511 -25.74 -2.43 18.81
CA GLY A 511 -25.32 -2.44 17.41
C GLY A 511 -25.55 -1.06 16.82
N ARG A 512 -24.58 -0.53 16.06
CA ARG A 512 -24.69 0.83 15.50
C ARG A 512 -24.46 0.87 14.00
N PHE A 513 -25.20 1.74 13.33
CA PHE A 513 -24.90 2.19 11.98
C PHE A 513 -24.48 3.65 12.03
N VAL A 514 -23.30 3.97 11.49
CA VAL A 514 -22.80 5.34 11.43
C VAL A 514 -22.84 5.82 9.99
N PHE A 515 -23.57 6.91 9.74
CA PHE A 515 -23.65 7.58 8.46
C PHE A 515 -22.95 8.94 8.50
N GLY A 516 -22.41 9.36 7.37
CA GLY A 516 -21.89 10.72 7.14
C GLY A 516 -22.68 11.39 6.02
N VAL A 517 -22.91 12.69 6.14
CA VAL A 517 -23.55 13.48 5.08
C VAL A 517 -22.56 13.72 3.94
N PHE A 518 -23.00 13.44 2.72
CA PHE A 518 -22.27 13.75 1.49
C PHE A 518 -23.17 14.64 0.63
N SER A 519 -22.81 15.90 0.51
CA SER A 519 -23.61 16.90 -0.22
C SER A 519 -22.72 17.97 -0.81
N GLN A 520 -23.19 18.69 -1.82
CA GLN A 520 -22.41 19.72 -2.53
C GLN A 520 -21.11 19.17 -3.15
N GLY A 521 -21.06 17.85 -3.42
CA GLY A 521 -19.92 17.16 -4.03
C GLY A 521 -18.81 16.74 -3.07
N PHE A 522 -18.96 16.90 -1.75
CA PHE A 522 -17.96 16.48 -0.77
C PHE A 522 -18.58 15.97 0.54
N ALA A 523 -17.75 15.29 1.34
CA ALA A 523 -18.14 14.78 2.64
C ALA A 523 -18.24 15.94 3.66
N GLN A 524 -19.43 16.13 4.22
CA GLN A 524 -19.70 17.18 5.20
C GLN A 524 -19.28 16.72 6.59
N GLN A 525 -18.86 17.65 7.44
CA GLN A 525 -18.58 17.40 8.85
C GLN A 525 -19.89 17.27 9.67
N PHE A 526 -20.65 16.22 9.34
CA PHE A 526 -21.96 15.90 9.90
C PHE A 526 -22.16 14.38 9.82
N THR A 527 -22.28 13.73 10.98
CA THR A 527 -22.58 12.31 11.10
C THR A 527 -23.93 12.06 11.78
N LEU A 528 -24.54 10.92 11.45
CA LEU A 528 -25.73 10.38 12.10
C LEU A 528 -25.45 8.95 12.55
N ILE A 529 -25.77 8.63 13.80
CA ILE A 529 -25.49 7.35 14.43
C ILE A 529 -26.81 6.76 14.91
N LEU A 530 -27.20 5.63 14.33
CA LEU A 530 -28.33 4.83 14.80
C LEU A 530 -27.82 3.82 15.82
N GLU A 531 -28.22 3.94 17.08
CA GLU A 531 -27.77 3.08 18.17
C GLU A 531 -28.91 2.16 18.61
N TYR A 532 -28.84 0.89 18.20
CA TYR A 532 -29.83 -0.13 18.51
C TYR A 532 -29.39 -0.97 19.71
N LYS A 533 -30.33 -1.26 20.61
CA LYS A 533 -30.12 -2.24 21.67
C LYS A 533 -30.15 -3.65 21.07
N LEU A 534 -29.21 -4.51 21.46
CA LEU A 534 -29.20 -5.92 21.07
C LEU A 534 -30.15 -6.70 22.01
N PRO A 535 -31.35 -7.13 21.58
CA PRO A 535 -32.32 -7.72 22.51
C PRO A 535 -31.78 -8.99 23.19
N ALA A 536 -31.93 -9.08 24.52
CA ALA A 536 -31.50 -10.24 25.31
C ALA A 536 -32.33 -10.34 26.60
N SER A 537 -32.70 -11.56 27.01
CA SER A 537 -33.43 -11.82 28.27
C SER A 537 -32.65 -12.72 29.22
N THR A 538 -31.62 -13.40 28.73
CA THR A 538 -30.77 -14.32 29.50
C THR A 538 -29.30 -14.08 29.21
N GLU A 539 -28.42 -14.55 30.10
CA GLU A 539 -26.97 -14.57 29.85
C GLU A 539 -26.61 -15.37 28.59
N ALA A 540 -27.37 -16.43 28.29
CA ALA A 540 -27.19 -17.21 27.08
C ALA A 540 -27.45 -16.38 25.81
N ASP A 541 -28.42 -15.46 25.83
CA ASP A 541 -28.66 -14.55 24.70
C ASP A 541 -27.48 -13.59 24.52
N VAL A 542 -26.89 -13.10 25.61
CA VAL A 542 -25.70 -12.22 25.56
C VAL A 542 -24.52 -12.96 24.95
N LEU A 543 -24.27 -14.19 25.40
CA LEU A 543 -23.22 -15.04 24.84
C LEU A 543 -23.47 -15.37 23.37
N ALA A 544 -24.72 -15.60 22.97
CA ALA A 544 -25.06 -15.83 21.56
C ALA A 544 -24.68 -14.61 20.69
N TRP A 545 -25.03 -13.40 21.12
CA TRP A 545 -24.59 -12.17 20.43
C TRP A 545 -23.07 -12.05 20.35
N ALA A 546 -22.37 -12.31 21.46
CA ALA A 546 -20.90 -12.28 21.49
C ALA A 546 -20.29 -13.24 20.47
N ASN A 547 -20.77 -14.49 20.48
CA ASN A 547 -20.27 -15.55 19.60
C ASN A 547 -20.57 -15.25 18.12
N ASP A 548 -21.73 -14.69 17.79
CA ASP A 548 -22.07 -14.34 16.42
C ASP A 548 -21.17 -13.22 15.87
N TRP A 549 -20.93 -12.18 16.67
CA TRP A 549 -19.97 -11.13 16.30
C TRP A 549 -18.55 -11.68 16.19
N HIS A 550 -18.13 -12.53 17.13
CA HIS A 550 -16.80 -13.11 17.14
C HIS A 550 -16.57 -14.04 15.93
N ALA A 551 -17.59 -14.79 15.51
CA ALA A 551 -17.52 -15.67 14.35
C ALA A 551 -17.16 -14.94 13.06
N LEU A 552 -17.48 -13.64 12.94
CA LEU A 552 -17.09 -12.81 11.78
C LEU A 552 -15.56 -12.76 11.58
N GLY A 553 -14.78 -12.80 12.66
CA GLY A 553 -13.31 -12.74 12.63
C GLY A 553 -12.65 -13.89 11.88
N ASN A 554 -13.36 -15.03 11.78
CA ASN A 554 -12.87 -16.26 11.16
C ASN A 554 -13.32 -16.44 9.71
N LEU A 555 -14.19 -15.55 9.20
CA LEU A 555 -14.66 -15.62 7.82
C LEU A 555 -13.63 -15.01 6.85
N PRO A 556 -13.53 -15.53 5.61
CA PRO A 556 -12.72 -14.90 4.57
C PRO A 556 -13.09 -13.43 4.40
N PHE A 557 -12.09 -12.55 4.28
CA PHE A 557 -12.35 -11.11 4.23
C PHE A 557 -11.40 -10.40 3.27
N PRO A 558 -11.93 -9.56 2.35
CA PRO A 558 -13.34 -9.29 2.09
C PRO A 558 -14.06 -10.46 1.38
N SER A 559 -15.32 -10.75 1.72
CA SER A 559 -16.12 -11.75 1.02
C SER A 559 -17.63 -11.52 1.18
N GLU A 560 -18.43 -12.10 0.26
CA GLU A 560 -19.89 -12.15 0.40
C GLU A 560 -20.32 -13.02 1.59
N GLU A 561 -19.54 -14.04 1.95
CA GLU A 561 -19.80 -14.89 3.12
C GLU A 561 -19.78 -14.05 4.41
N TYR A 562 -18.75 -13.23 4.57
CA TYR A 562 -18.65 -12.26 5.66
C TYR A 562 -19.83 -11.27 5.65
N ASN A 563 -20.12 -10.65 4.50
CA ASN A 563 -21.19 -9.65 4.41
C ASN A 563 -22.58 -10.26 4.70
N ALA A 564 -22.81 -11.50 4.28
CA ALA A 564 -24.05 -12.24 4.57
C ALA A 564 -24.19 -12.53 6.07
N ALA A 565 -23.11 -12.96 6.74
CA ALA A 565 -23.10 -13.18 8.19
C ALA A 565 -23.34 -11.86 8.96
N LEU A 566 -22.65 -10.78 8.58
CA LEU A 566 -22.86 -9.46 9.17
C LEU A 566 -24.29 -8.94 8.94
N GLN A 567 -24.88 -9.21 7.77
CA GLN A 567 -26.28 -8.86 7.50
C GLN A 567 -27.23 -9.65 8.42
N ALA A 568 -26.99 -10.94 8.64
CA ALA A 568 -27.83 -11.76 9.51
C ALA A 568 -27.82 -11.22 10.96
N ILE A 569 -26.66 -10.80 11.46
CA ILE A 569 -26.51 -10.16 12.78
C ILE A 569 -27.25 -8.81 12.81
N THR A 570 -27.00 -7.94 11.83
CA THR A 570 -27.59 -6.59 11.81
C THR A 570 -29.10 -6.59 11.65
N THR A 571 -29.64 -7.52 10.85
CA THR A 571 -31.10 -7.69 10.68
C THR A 571 -31.80 -7.99 12.00
N ARG A 572 -31.15 -8.72 12.93
CA ARG A 572 -31.76 -9.11 14.22
C ARG A 572 -32.00 -7.93 15.16
N PHE A 573 -31.25 -6.83 15.05
CA PHE A 573 -31.44 -5.66 15.89
C PHE A 573 -32.02 -4.46 15.14
N ALA A 574 -31.74 -4.31 13.85
CA ALA A 574 -32.21 -3.16 13.07
C ALA A 574 -33.49 -3.44 12.27
N GLY A 575 -33.81 -4.71 12.05
CA GLY A 575 -35.00 -5.10 11.30
C GLY A 575 -36.30 -4.74 12.00
N ARG A 576 -37.36 -4.60 11.19
CA ARG A 576 -38.72 -4.33 11.69
C ARG A 576 -39.15 -5.37 12.73
N ASN A 577 -39.72 -4.90 13.84
CA ASN A 577 -40.15 -5.72 14.98
C ASN A 577 -39.02 -6.48 15.71
N ALA A 578 -37.76 -6.04 15.60
CA ALA A 578 -36.64 -6.60 16.37
C ALA A 578 -36.85 -6.56 17.90
N ALA A 579 -37.63 -5.59 18.41
CA ALA A 579 -37.98 -5.48 19.83
C ALA A 579 -39.47 -5.13 20.00
N PRO A 580 -40.39 -6.12 19.92
CA PRO A 580 -41.84 -5.89 19.87
C PRO A 580 -42.44 -5.10 21.05
N GLY A 581 -41.77 -5.06 22.20
CA GLY A 581 -42.19 -4.30 23.38
C GLY A 581 -41.81 -2.81 23.37
N ARG A 582 -41.11 -2.33 22.34
CA ARG A 582 -40.65 -0.94 22.19
C ARG A 582 -41.48 -0.20 21.13
N PRO A 583 -41.43 1.15 21.07
CA PRO A 583 -42.12 1.92 20.04
C PRO A 583 -41.83 1.38 18.62
N ASN A 584 -42.90 1.19 17.84
CA ASN A 584 -42.90 0.59 16.49
C ASN A 584 -42.26 -0.82 16.39
N GLY A 585 -42.05 -1.51 17.51
CA GLY A 585 -41.29 -2.76 17.55
C GLY A 585 -39.80 -2.59 17.25
N SER A 586 -39.27 -1.36 17.21
CA SER A 586 -37.87 -1.09 16.89
C SER A 586 -36.97 -1.27 18.11
N ALA A 587 -35.80 -1.86 17.92
CA ALA A 587 -34.78 -1.94 18.97
C ALA A 587 -33.95 -0.64 19.11
N LEU A 588 -34.29 0.43 18.39
CA LEU A 588 -33.59 1.71 18.50
C LEU A 588 -33.57 2.18 19.96
N GLY A 589 -32.35 2.37 20.48
CA GLY A 589 -32.10 3.03 21.75
C GLY A 589 -32.20 4.53 21.57
N GLN A 590 -31.35 5.06 20.70
CA GLN A 590 -31.30 6.47 20.34
C GLN A 590 -30.70 6.66 18.94
N LEU A 591 -31.03 7.79 18.30
CA LEU A 591 -30.29 8.32 17.16
C LEU A 591 -29.50 9.53 17.65
N ARG A 592 -28.21 9.60 17.32
CA ARG A 592 -27.35 10.75 17.64
C ARG A 592 -26.84 11.41 16.38
N THR A 593 -26.84 12.72 16.36
CA THR A 593 -26.21 13.51 15.29
C THR A 593 -25.03 14.24 15.85
N ASN A 594 -23.97 14.40 15.06
CA ASN A 594 -22.78 15.14 15.45
C ASN A 594 -22.39 16.02 14.27
N GLU A 595 -22.41 17.33 14.44
CA GLU A 595 -22.13 18.26 13.36
C GLU A 595 -21.48 19.57 13.80
N ILE A 596 -20.65 20.08 12.90
CA ILE A 596 -20.14 21.46 12.90
C ILE A 596 -20.40 22.12 11.54
N ALA A 597 -20.80 21.34 10.53
CA ALA A 597 -21.10 21.82 9.18
C ALA A 597 -22.29 22.79 9.12
N LEU A 598 -23.18 22.80 10.12
CA LEU A 598 -24.35 23.68 10.13
C LEU A 598 -24.07 25.00 10.87
N SER A 599 -23.22 24.97 11.91
CA SER A 599 -22.81 26.16 12.66
C SER A 599 -21.67 25.86 13.64
N ASP A 600 -20.92 26.89 14.02
CA ASP A 600 -20.02 26.85 15.18
C ASP A 600 -20.75 27.32 16.45
N PRO A 601 -20.46 26.73 17.62
CA PRO A 601 -19.55 25.61 17.85
C PRO A 601 -20.16 24.27 17.42
N TRP A 602 -19.34 23.20 17.45
CA TRP A 602 -19.82 21.82 17.35
C TRP A 602 -21.06 21.55 18.21
N GLU A 603 -22.02 20.77 17.68
CA GLU A 603 -23.17 20.29 18.42
C GLU A 603 -23.46 18.80 18.16
N LEU A 604 -23.80 18.10 19.23
CA LEU A 604 -24.41 16.77 19.20
C LEU A 604 -25.85 16.83 19.72
N ARG A 605 -26.79 16.27 18.95
CA ARG A 605 -28.20 16.15 19.34
C ARG A 605 -28.59 14.67 19.46
N GLU A 606 -29.53 14.37 20.35
CA GLU A 606 -30.08 13.04 20.54
C GLU A 606 -31.58 13.01 20.21
N PHE A 607 -32.02 11.91 19.59
CA PHE A 607 -33.39 11.66 19.21
C PHE A 607 -33.83 10.27 19.67
N VAL A 608 -35.08 10.16 20.10
CA VAL A 608 -35.70 8.87 20.48
C VAL A 608 -37.05 8.71 19.80
N LEU A 609 -37.50 7.46 19.64
CA LEU A 609 -38.86 7.19 19.16
C LEU A 609 -39.88 7.60 20.24
N SER A 610 -40.81 8.45 19.84
CA SER A 610 -41.96 8.85 20.65
C SER A 610 -42.91 7.66 20.85
N PRO A 611 -43.22 7.23 22.09
CA PRO A 611 -44.24 6.20 22.31
C PRO A 611 -45.65 6.64 21.86
N GLN A 612 -45.87 7.94 21.71
CA GLN A 612 -47.17 8.52 21.36
C GLN A 612 -47.39 8.58 19.84
N THR A 613 -46.38 9.01 19.09
CA THR A 613 -46.49 9.22 17.64
C THR A 613 -45.74 8.17 16.82
N GLY A 614 -44.82 7.44 17.45
CA GLY A 614 -43.88 6.55 16.77
C GLY A 614 -42.81 7.29 15.96
N PHE A 615 -42.79 8.62 15.93
CA PHE A 615 -41.79 9.40 15.18
C PHE A 615 -40.60 9.77 16.06
N LEU A 616 -39.46 10.06 15.45
CA LEU A 616 -38.30 10.59 16.15
C LEU A 616 -38.58 11.99 16.68
N ARG A 617 -38.17 12.24 17.92
CA ARG A 617 -38.26 13.56 18.56
C ARG A 617 -36.95 13.89 19.27
N PRO A 618 -36.58 15.18 19.41
CA PRO A 618 -35.47 15.59 20.24
C PRO A 618 -35.57 15.05 21.66
N ALA A 619 -34.44 14.64 22.23
CA ALA A 619 -34.32 14.12 23.57
C ALA A 619 -33.06 14.68 24.25
N THR A 620 -32.97 14.50 25.57
CA THR A 620 -31.77 14.85 26.32
C THR A 620 -30.57 14.01 25.89
N VAL A 621 -29.37 14.58 25.97
CA VAL A 621 -28.13 13.88 25.63
C VAL A 621 -27.65 13.08 26.83
N LYS A 622 -27.73 11.74 26.75
CA LYS A 622 -27.39 10.88 27.91
C LYS A 622 -25.99 11.17 28.44
N LEU A 623 -25.89 11.12 29.77
CA LEU A 623 -24.66 11.33 30.56
C LEU A 623 -24.03 12.72 30.41
N THR A 624 -24.64 13.67 29.70
CA THR A 624 -24.04 14.99 29.46
C THR A 624 -24.91 16.07 30.11
N PRO A 625 -24.48 16.69 31.23
CA PRO A 625 -25.20 17.85 31.74
C PRO A 625 -25.02 19.05 30.82
N ASP A 626 -25.89 20.04 30.98
CA ASP A 626 -25.77 21.28 30.20
C ASP A 626 -24.42 21.96 30.46
N ILE A 627 -23.79 22.44 29.39
CA ILE A 627 -22.46 23.02 29.45
C ILE A 627 -22.39 24.26 30.36
N GLY A 628 -23.52 24.94 30.59
CA GLY A 628 -23.62 26.05 31.53
C GLY A 628 -23.32 25.68 32.99
N PHE A 629 -23.27 24.39 33.33
CA PHE A 629 -22.83 23.92 34.65
C PHE A 629 -21.33 23.79 34.80
N ASP A 630 -20.54 23.92 33.73
CA ASP A 630 -19.10 23.99 33.85
C ASP A 630 -18.68 25.19 34.73
N GLY A 631 -17.68 24.99 35.57
CA GLY A 631 -17.25 25.95 36.59
C GLY A 631 -18.17 26.08 37.81
N SER A 632 -19.32 25.39 37.85
CA SER A 632 -20.34 25.61 38.89
C SER A 632 -20.18 24.72 40.13
N ALA A 633 -20.63 25.23 41.28
CA ALA A 633 -20.73 24.44 42.52
C ALA A 633 -21.71 23.25 42.37
N THR A 634 -22.72 23.37 41.50
CA THR A 634 -23.69 22.31 41.21
C THR A 634 -23.01 21.11 40.55
N LEU A 635 -22.14 21.36 39.56
CA LEU A 635 -21.34 20.30 38.93
C LEU A 635 -20.41 19.64 39.93
N ALA A 636 -19.69 20.42 40.75
CA ALA A 636 -18.82 19.88 41.79
C ALA A 636 -19.60 19.00 42.78
N ALA A 637 -20.78 19.45 43.21
CA ALA A 637 -21.66 18.67 44.08
C ALA A 637 -22.12 17.36 43.41
N TYR A 638 -22.49 17.38 42.13
CA TYR A 638 -22.88 16.19 41.39
C TYR A 638 -21.71 15.18 41.32
N VAL A 639 -20.53 15.62 40.88
CA VAL A 639 -19.35 14.74 40.74
C VAL A 639 -18.97 14.14 42.09
N ASN A 640 -18.92 14.94 43.16
CA ASN A 640 -18.56 14.46 44.49
C ASN A 640 -19.61 13.51 45.08
N GLN A 641 -20.91 13.78 44.87
CA GLN A 641 -21.98 12.90 45.37
C GLN A 641 -22.00 11.54 44.65
N ASN A 642 -21.56 11.51 43.38
CA ASN A 642 -21.57 10.31 42.54
C ASN A 642 -20.18 9.72 42.32
N GLU A 643 -19.15 10.16 43.07
CA GLU A 643 -17.75 9.81 42.85
C GLU A 643 -17.54 8.31 42.68
N ALA A 644 -18.08 7.51 43.59
CA ALA A 644 -17.94 6.04 43.55
C ALA A 644 -18.57 5.43 42.28
N ALA A 645 -19.75 5.89 41.88
CA ALA A 645 -20.43 5.40 40.68
C ALA A 645 -19.73 5.87 39.39
N ILE A 646 -19.13 7.07 39.41
CA ILE A 646 -18.35 7.60 38.29
C ILE A 646 -17.05 6.80 38.10
N LEU A 647 -16.34 6.51 39.19
CA LEU A 647 -15.10 5.72 39.14
C LEU A 647 -15.35 4.30 38.58
N LEU A 648 -16.54 3.75 38.83
CA LEU A 648 -17.00 2.47 38.31
C LEU A 648 -17.73 2.56 36.96
N GLU A 649 -17.91 3.77 36.41
CA GLU A 649 -18.62 4.03 35.15
C GLU A 649 -20.08 3.51 35.13
N GLN A 650 -20.73 3.54 36.30
CA GLN A 650 -22.13 3.09 36.52
C GLN A 650 -23.08 4.25 36.86
N HIS A 651 -22.58 5.49 36.85
CA HIS A 651 -23.38 6.67 37.15
C HIS A 651 -24.38 7.01 36.03
N THR A 652 -25.42 7.77 36.38
CA THR A 652 -26.32 8.40 35.43
C THR A 652 -26.42 9.89 35.73
N VAL A 653 -26.52 10.71 34.68
CA VAL A 653 -26.82 12.14 34.83
C VAL A 653 -28.34 12.30 34.77
N PRO A 654 -29.00 12.78 35.84
CA PRO A 654 -30.46 12.86 35.89
C PRO A 654 -30.97 14.09 35.13
N ASP A 655 -32.23 14.03 34.67
CA ASP A 655 -32.91 15.18 34.04
C ASP A 655 -32.90 16.42 34.96
N THR A 656 -33.05 16.21 36.27
CA THR A 656 -32.96 17.28 37.27
C THR A 656 -31.96 16.95 38.36
N PHE A 657 -31.21 17.95 38.80
CA PHE A 657 -30.31 17.87 39.95
C PHE A 657 -30.48 19.11 40.82
N GLN A 658 -30.63 18.90 42.14
CA GLN A 658 -30.93 19.98 43.09
C GLN A 658 -32.15 20.84 42.71
N GLY A 659 -33.18 20.21 42.13
CA GLY A 659 -34.45 20.85 41.77
C GLY A 659 -34.43 21.69 40.49
N SER A 660 -33.31 21.73 39.77
CA SER A 660 -33.19 22.41 38.47
C SER A 660 -32.93 21.41 37.35
N PRO A 661 -33.34 21.71 36.10
CA PRO A 661 -32.90 20.93 34.96
C PRO A 661 -31.37 20.85 34.89
N PHE A 662 -30.84 19.68 34.56
CA PHE A 662 -29.41 19.39 34.61
C PHE A 662 -28.91 18.68 33.34
N LEU A 663 -29.58 17.61 32.90
CA LEU A 663 -29.22 16.89 31.67
C LEU A 663 -29.47 17.75 30.42
N ALA A 664 -28.48 17.86 29.53
CA ALA A 664 -28.51 18.80 28.42
C ALA A 664 -29.52 18.41 27.33
N GLY A 665 -30.11 19.42 26.68
CA GLY A 665 -30.91 19.23 25.47
C GLY A 665 -30.09 18.97 24.20
N SER A 666 -28.87 19.49 24.15
CA SER A 666 -27.84 19.21 23.15
C SER A 666 -26.46 19.34 23.79
N SER A 667 -25.44 18.78 23.17
CA SER A 667 -24.07 18.83 23.66
C SER A 667 -23.25 19.75 22.76
N LEU A 668 -22.85 20.91 23.29
CA LEU A 668 -21.92 21.83 22.65
C LEU A 668 -20.49 21.57 23.13
N ASN A 669 -19.48 21.88 22.32
CA ASN A 669 -18.09 21.69 22.71
C ASN A 669 -17.22 22.90 22.40
N ASN A 670 -17.04 23.70 23.43
CA ASN A 670 -15.94 24.63 23.62
C ASN A 670 -15.19 24.31 24.93
N LEU A 671 -15.36 23.08 25.45
CA LEU A 671 -14.75 22.66 26.71
C LEU A 671 -13.27 22.35 26.49
N THR A 672 -12.44 22.79 27.42
CA THR A 672 -11.11 22.20 27.59
C THR A 672 -11.24 20.89 28.35
N ALA A 673 -11.92 20.90 29.50
CA ALA A 673 -12.31 19.76 30.30
C ALA A 673 -13.48 20.20 31.21
N TRP A 674 -14.25 19.25 31.75
CA TRP A 674 -15.20 19.57 32.82
C TRP A 674 -14.45 19.98 34.09
N MET A 675 -14.62 21.24 34.51
CA MET A 675 -13.89 21.83 35.61
C MET A 675 -14.86 22.52 36.56
N ALA A 676 -14.77 22.25 37.86
CA ALA A 676 -15.50 23.03 38.85
C ALA A 676 -14.70 23.17 40.15
N PRO A 677 -14.57 24.38 40.71
CA PRO A 677 -14.00 24.55 42.04
C PRO A 677 -14.74 23.68 43.06
N GLY A 678 -14.00 22.85 43.80
CA GLY A 678 -14.55 21.98 44.83
C GLY A 678 -14.76 20.52 44.42
N ILE A 679 -14.46 20.12 43.18
CA ILE A 679 -14.30 18.70 42.85
C ILE A 679 -13.11 18.14 43.65
N LEU A 680 -13.34 17.04 44.37
CA LEU A 680 -12.37 16.48 45.31
C LEU A 680 -11.44 15.43 44.68
N ASN A 681 -11.90 14.76 43.62
CA ASN A 681 -11.16 13.67 42.98
C ASN A 681 -11.02 13.89 41.48
N ASN A 682 -9.77 14.11 41.04
CA ASN A 682 -9.45 14.34 39.63
C ASN A 682 -9.74 13.13 38.73
N GLU A 683 -9.61 11.91 39.25
CA GLU A 683 -9.90 10.69 38.48
C GLU A 683 -11.40 10.56 38.22
N ALA A 684 -12.23 10.87 39.21
CA ALA A 684 -13.68 10.90 39.02
C ALA A 684 -14.06 11.98 38.00
N ARG A 685 -13.46 13.18 38.06
CA ARG A 685 -13.66 14.22 37.03
C ARG A 685 -13.31 13.72 35.64
N HIS A 686 -12.14 13.09 35.48
CA HIS A 686 -11.70 12.59 34.18
C HIS A 686 -12.66 11.52 33.64
N LYS A 687 -13.01 10.50 34.45
CA LYS A 687 -13.98 9.47 34.05
C LYS A 687 -15.38 10.04 33.77
N PHE A 688 -15.82 11.02 34.54
CA PHE A 688 -17.05 11.74 34.25
C PHE A 688 -16.98 12.42 32.87
N SER A 689 -15.91 13.17 32.63
CA SER A 689 -15.65 13.87 31.37
C SER A 689 -15.62 12.93 30.16
N LEU A 690 -14.93 11.80 30.26
CA LEU A 690 -14.90 10.76 29.20
C LEU A 690 -16.28 10.16 28.90
N ASN A 691 -17.20 10.15 29.87
CA ASN A 691 -18.55 9.64 29.69
C ASN A 691 -19.54 10.69 29.16
N THR A 692 -19.16 11.96 29.07
CA THR A 692 -19.98 13.00 28.42
C THR A 692 -19.61 13.14 26.94
N CYS A 693 -20.57 13.58 26.13
CA CYS A 693 -20.35 13.76 24.69
C CYS A 693 -19.28 14.81 24.41
N ASN A 694 -19.36 15.98 25.02
CA ASN A 694 -18.40 17.08 24.83
C ASN A 694 -17.02 16.81 25.46
N GLY A 695 -16.91 16.04 26.55
CA GLY A 695 -15.63 15.64 27.12
C GLY A 695 -14.93 14.56 26.28
N CYS A 696 -15.68 13.53 25.84
CA CYS A 696 -15.14 12.50 24.95
C CYS A 696 -14.70 13.06 23.58
N HIS A 697 -15.42 14.06 23.07
CA HIS A 697 -15.06 14.82 21.87
C HIS A 697 -14.19 16.06 22.16
N GLY A 698 -13.57 16.15 23.34
CA GLY A 698 -12.71 17.26 23.75
C GLY A 698 -11.24 17.07 23.36
N ALA A 699 -10.64 18.08 22.71
CA ALA A 699 -9.24 18.02 22.30
C ALA A 699 -8.26 17.82 23.47
N ALA A 700 -8.55 18.34 24.66
CA ALA A 700 -7.64 18.21 25.80
C ALA A 700 -7.83 16.91 26.61
N GLU A 701 -9.03 16.31 26.61
CA GLU A 701 -9.29 15.07 27.35
C GLU A 701 -8.94 13.81 26.53
N THR A 702 -9.18 13.84 25.22
CA THR A 702 -9.04 12.65 24.37
C THR A 702 -8.18 12.86 23.12
N GLY A 703 -7.67 14.08 22.89
CA GLY A 703 -6.99 14.42 21.64
C GLY A 703 -7.92 14.40 20.42
N THR A 704 -9.24 14.33 20.63
CA THR A 704 -10.22 14.22 19.54
C THR A 704 -11.02 15.50 19.45
N PRO A 705 -10.69 16.46 18.57
CA PRO A 705 -11.35 17.76 18.57
C PRO A 705 -12.79 17.74 18.02
N PHE A 706 -13.19 16.70 17.26
CA PHE A 706 -14.48 16.70 16.58
C PHE A 706 -15.12 15.32 16.36
N LEU A 707 -14.53 14.40 15.58
CA LEU A 707 -15.15 13.11 15.27
C LEU A 707 -14.29 11.93 15.71
N HIS A 708 -14.93 10.91 16.29
CA HIS A 708 -14.30 9.62 16.54
C HIS A 708 -14.21 8.74 15.28
N VAL A 709 -15.11 8.96 14.33
CA VAL A 709 -15.06 8.42 12.97
C VAL A 709 -15.24 9.56 11.98
N ASN A 710 -14.20 9.87 11.23
CA ASN A 710 -14.26 10.92 10.23
C ASN A 710 -15.16 10.52 9.07
N VAL A 711 -15.80 11.53 8.49
CA VAL A 711 -16.49 11.39 7.22
C VAL A 711 -15.51 11.01 6.12
N ARG A 712 -16.01 10.35 5.07
CA ARG A 712 -15.18 9.75 4.01
C ARG A 712 -15.66 10.16 2.62
N ALA A 713 -14.74 10.19 1.66
CA ALA A 713 -15.09 10.24 0.24
C ALA A 713 -15.38 8.82 -0.28
N PRO A 714 -16.12 8.68 -1.40
CA PRO A 714 -16.27 7.40 -2.09
C PRO A 714 -14.92 6.74 -2.38
N GLY A 715 -14.85 5.41 -2.28
CA GLY A 715 -13.63 4.62 -2.48
C GLY A 715 -12.58 4.75 -1.35
N ASN A 716 -12.90 5.45 -0.25
CA ASN A 716 -12.01 5.58 0.91
C ASN A 716 -12.74 5.19 2.19
N GLU A 717 -12.05 4.49 3.08
CA GLU A 717 -12.57 4.19 4.42
C GLU A 717 -12.53 5.44 5.32
N GLY A 718 -13.46 5.52 6.28
CA GLY A 718 -13.36 6.51 7.36
C GLY A 718 -12.13 6.27 8.22
N THR A 719 -11.48 7.36 8.65
CA THR A 719 -10.39 7.30 9.63
C THR A 719 -10.95 7.44 11.04
N LEU A 720 -10.34 6.75 12.00
CA LEU A 720 -10.75 6.79 13.41
C LEU A 720 -9.83 7.74 14.20
N SER A 721 -10.37 8.39 15.24
CA SER A 721 -9.59 9.24 16.13
C SER A 721 -8.56 8.45 16.94
N GLY A 722 -7.50 9.11 17.41
CA GLY A 722 -6.50 8.50 18.31
C GLY A 722 -7.10 7.90 19.59
N PHE A 723 -8.16 8.49 20.15
CA PHE A 723 -8.91 7.90 21.27
C PHE A 723 -9.39 6.46 21.01
N MET A 724 -9.85 6.22 19.78
CA MET A 724 -10.36 4.91 19.35
C MET A 724 -9.22 3.92 19.15
N THR A 725 -8.10 4.35 18.55
CA THR A 725 -7.04 3.46 18.06
C THR A 725 -5.80 3.37 18.95
N GLY A 726 -5.67 4.23 19.95
CA GLY A 726 -4.47 4.37 20.78
C GLY A 726 -3.85 5.75 20.68
N ILE A 727 -3.85 6.50 21.80
CA ILE A 727 -3.16 7.79 21.93
C ILE A 727 -2.71 8.00 23.37
N GLU A 728 -1.58 8.70 23.54
CA GLU A 728 -1.16 9.27 24.82
C GLU A 728 -1.52 10.76 24.83
N VAL A 729 -2.29 11.21 25.82
CA VAL A 729 -2.64 12.62 26.01
C VAL A 729 -2.38 13.05 27.46
N PRO A 730 -1.84 14.26 27.71
CA PRO A 730 -1.69 14.75 29.07
C PRO A 730 -3.06 15.10 29.67
N ASP A 731 -3.32 14.63 30.89
CA ASP A 731 -4.50 15.00 31.67
C ASP A 731 -4.57 16.54 31.81
N PRO A 732 -5.68 17.19 31.44
CA PRO A 732 -5.75 18.65 31.34
C PRO A 732 -5.64 19.37 32.70
N VAL A 733 -5.77 18.64 33.82
CA VAL A 733 -5.70 19.21 35.18
C VAL A 733 -4.35 18.95 35.83
N THR A 734 -3.82 17.73 35.68
CA THR A 734 -2.61 17.29 36.38
C THR A 734 -1.37 17.23 35.50
N GLY A 735 -1.53 17.25 34.17
CA GLY A 735 -0.46 17.03 33.20
C GLY A 735 0.05 15.59 33.14
N ALA A 736 -0.50 14.67 33.96
CA ALA A 736 -0.11 13.27 33.96
C ALA A 736 -0.51 12.59 32.64
N PRO A 737 0.34 11.73 32.05
CA PRO A 737 0.01 11.05 30.79
C PRO A 737 -1.18 10.09 30.98
N ARG A 738 -2.12 10.11 30.03
CA ARG A 738 -3.27 9.21 29.91
C ARG A 738 -3.16 8.42 28.62
N MET A 739 -3.15 7.10 28.74
CA MET A 739 -3.24 6.19 27.59
C MET A 739 -4.70 5.85 27.31
N LEU A 740 -5.17 6.17 26.11
CA LEU A 740 -6.54 5.93 25.67
C LEU A 740 -6.54 5.01 24.45
N ASN A 741 -7.28 3.90 24.53
CA ASN A 741 -7.49 2.99 23.41
C ASN A 741 -8.83 2.27 23.57
N ASP A 742 -9.89 2.93 23.14
CA ASP A 742 -11.24 2.43 23.36
C ASP A 742 -11.56 1.16 22.55
N LEU A 743 -10.98 0.98 21.35
CA LEU A 743 -11.15 -0.28 20.62
C LEU A 743 -10.43 -1.45 21.30
N ALA A 744 -9.23 -1.25 21.85
CA ALA A 744 -8.56 -2.29 22.61
C ALA A 744 -9.32 -2.66 23.89
N ARG A 745 -9.95 -1.70 24.57
CA ARG A 745 -10.85 -1.97 25.70
C ARG A 745 -12.04 -2.82 25.26
N ARG A 746 -12.76 -2.42 24.21
CA ARG A 746 -13.90 -3.18 23.66
C ARG A 746 -13.50 -4.59 23.19
N ASN A 747 -12.27 -4.73 22.69
CA ASN A 747 -11.70 -6.02 22.30
C ASN A 747 -11.59 -6.97 23.49
N GLN A 748 -11.18 -6.47 24.66
CA GLN A 748 -11.16 -7.24 25.90
C GLN A 748 -12.57 -7.61 26.38
N ASP A 749 -13.55 -6.72 26.20
CA ASP A 749 -14.94 -7.00 26.61
C ASP A 749 -15.64 -8.07 25.75
N LEU A 750 -15.19 -8.27 24.50
CA LEU A 750 -15.74 -9.32 23.61
C LEU A 750 -15.07 -10.69 23.84
N ARG A 751 -13.85 -10.72 24.38
CA ARG A 751 -13.14 -11.97 24.75
C ARG A 751 -13.73 -12.55 26.03
#